data_AF-A0A9D5H822-F1
#
_entry.id   AF-A0A9D5H822-F1
#
_cell.length_a   1.000
_cell.length_b   1.000
_cell.length_c   1.000
_cell.angle_alpha   90.00
_cell.angle_beta   90.00
_cell.angle_gamma   90.00
#
_symmetry.space_group_name_H-M   'P 1'
#
loop_
_entity.id
_entity.type
_entity.pdbx_description
1 polymer ?
#
loop_
_entity_poly.entity_id
_entity_poly.type
_entity_poly.pdbx_seq_one_letter_code
_entity_poly.pdbx_strand_id
1 'polypeptide(L)'
;MSCSSSSSSLLLTHASQCCHNHCRKYPKAWTGLKFAQSQSTLIANVSKSTPWQALHEKNSKHDFAIQAMLMDDSVAKPMEQDTENLGIFSVDPSLVPFKVHFSYRFKRYLEQKALIEKHEGSLEEFAHGYLKFGLNREGDSIVYREWAPAAQEAQLVGDFNGWNGSKHKMQRNEFGVWTIRIPDSGDKPSIPHNSNVKFRFKHGNGIWVDRIPAWIRYATVDNNRFAAPYDGVYWDPPPSERYEFKYPRPPKPVAPRIYEAHVGMSSSEPRINSYREFADDVLPRIKANNYNAVQLMAVMEHSYYASFGYHVTNFFAVSSRSGTPEDLKYLIDKAHSLGLRVLMDVVHSHASNNVTDGLNGFDVGQRTEDSYFHTGERGYHKLWDSRLFNYANWEVLRFFLSNLRWWLDEFMFDGFRFDGVTSMLYHHHGINTAFSGNYGEYFSQATDVDAVVYMMLANTLVNSLLPDATVIAEDVSGMPGLCLLVNDGGVGFAYRLAMAIPDKWIDYLKNKKDIDWSMKEIVWSLTNRRYTEKCVAYAESHDQAIVGDKTIAFLLMDKKMYSGMSDLEPASPVIERGISLHKMIHFITMALGGEGYLNFMGNEFGHPEWIDFPRDGNRWSYDKCRRQWNLVDTDHLRYKYMNAFDRAMNLLDDRFSFLASTKQIVSSMDEKDKVIVFERGDLVFVFNFHPENSYDGYKVGCDLPGKYRVALDSDALEFGGLGRIGNDVDHFTSPEGIPGVPETNFNNRPNSFKVSAPSRTCVVFYRVEEDLLEENNAEDVVDAREDPTRVAEVIAITNENPAMVDAKEDLTKVAEVITITNENPDMVDAKEDLTKVAGLIAIINENPDMVVTKEDLTKVAEVIAIINENPDMVVTKEDLTKVAEVIAIINGNPGMIDTKQDLTKVAEVIAIINENKDMIDTKEDLTKVAEVIAFTNENPDIVDTKEDLTKVAEVITITDENPTRVTESIVATKDPSGTIIDTVITEEHPVGAHEEILDRSEVEDEAEKDETATGI
;
A
#
# COMPACT_ATOMS: atom_id res chain seq x y z
N MET A 1 5.86 0.85 -77.67
CA MET A 1 6.24 2.27 -77.77
C MET A 1 6.67 2.74 -76.39
N SER A 2 7.91 3.22 -76.30
CA SER A 2 8.55 4.15 -75.33
C SER A 2 8.29 4.06 -73.80
N CYS A 3 9.40 3.81 -73.08
CA CYS A 3 9.95 4.45 -71.84
C CYS A 3 9.02 4.84 -70.66
N SER A 4 9.38 4.76 -69.37
CA SER A 4 10.59 4.33 -68.62
C SER A 4 10.33 4.47 -67.09
N SER A 5 11.09 3.72 -66.28
CA SER A 5 11.45 3.88 -64.83
C SER A 5 10.33 3.99 -63.77
N SER A 6 10.06 3.02 -62.89
CA SER A 6 10.85 2.26 -61.88
C SER A 6 10.91 2.90 -60.48
N SER A 7 10.17 2.32 -59.53
CA SER A 7 10.50 2.31 -58.10
C SER A 7 10.03 0.96 -57.53
N SER A 8 11.00 0.16 -57.09
CA SER A 8 10.80 -1.21 -56.62
C SER A 8 10.75 -1.24 -55.09
N SER A 9 9.67 -1.78 -54.57
CA SER A 9 9.51 -2.27 -53.21
C SER A 9 10.35 -3.55 -53.02
N LEU A 10 10.96 -3.71 -51.85
CA LEU A 10 11.61 -4.94 -51.45
C LEU A 10 11.11 -5.38 -50.08
N LEU A 11 10.49 -6.56 -50.11
CA LEU A 11 10.13 -7.40 -48.98
C LEU A 11 11.36 -7.75 -48.14
N LEU A 12 11.18 -7.84 -46.82
CA LEU A 12 12.05 -8.61 -45.94
C LEU A 12 11.20 -9.45 -44.98
N THR A 13 11.13 -10.73 -45.34
CA THR A 13 10.60 -11.87 -44.57
C THR A 13 11.36 -12.09 -43.27
N HIS A 14 10.65 -12.26 -42.16
CA HIS A 14 11.19 -12.72 -40.88
C HIS A 14 11.36 -14.25 -40.89
N ALA A 15 12.55 -14.73 -40.48
CA ALA A 15 12.81 -16.11 -40.14
C ALA A 15 13.39 -16.16 -38.72
N SER A 16 12.57 -16.64 -37.79
CA SER A 16 12.98 -17.07 -36.44
C SER A 16 13.24 -18.56 -36.50
N GLN A 17 14.48 -19.00 -36.29
CA GLN A 17 14.75 -20.36 -35.83
C GLN A 17 16.12 -20.50 -35.16
N CYS A 18 16.05 -20.91 -33.89
CA CYS A 18 16.95 -21.80 -33.15
C CYS A 18 18.41 -21.93 -33.63
N CYS A 19 19.34 -21.51 -32.78
CA CYS A 19 20.56 -22.26 -32.50
C CYS A 19 21.12 -21.70 -31.19
N HIS A 20 21.29 -22.53 -30.16
CA HIS A 20 22.49 -22.54 -29.32
C HIS A 20 22.53 -23.88 -28.60
N ASN A 21 23.31 -24.81 -29.15
CA ASN A 21 23.91 -25.86 -28.35
C ASN A 21 25.30 -26.19 -28.89
N HIS A 22 26.22 -26.35 -27.96
CA HIS A 22 27.54 -27.00 -28.07
C HIS A 22 28.69 -26.23 -28.72
N CYS A 23 29.63 -25.77 -27.88
CA CYS A 23 30.93 -26.42 -27.65
C CYS A 23 31.97 -25.37 -27.22
N ARG A 24 32.64 -25.61 -26.08
CA ARG A 24 34.11 -25.79 -26.06
C ARG A 24 34.63 -26.16 -24.68
N LYS A 25 35.08 -27.41 -24.58
CA LYS A 25 36.11 -27.86 -23.64
C LYS A 25 37.50 -27.37 -24.12
N TYR A 26 38.36 -27.11 -23.14
CA TYR A 26 39.82 -26.94 -23.26
C TYR A 26 40.52 -28.07 -24.04
N PRO A 27 41.75 -27.85 -24.55
CA PRO A 27 42.91 -28.37 -23.81
C PRO A 27 44.18 -27.51 -23.83
N LYS A 28 45.10 -27.97 -22.98
CA LYS A 28 46.41 -27.47 -22.52
C LYS A 28 47.55 -27.45 -23.58
N ALA A 29 48.43 -26.45 -23.38
CA ALA A 29 49.90 -26.49 -23.21
C ALA A 29 50.90 -26.68 -24.39
N TRP A 30 52.08 -26.08 -24.11
CA TRP A 30 53.45 -26.19 -24.65
C TRP A 30 53.87 -25.08 -25.63
N THR A 31 55.00 -24.37 -25.56
CA THR A 31 56.14 -24.10 -24.62
C THR A 31 57.17 -23.31 -25.45
N GLY A 32 58.02 -22.43 -24.87
CA GLY A 32 59.28 -21.99 -25.50
C GLY A 32 59.51 -20.45 -25.56
N LEU A 33 59.84 -19.73 -24.48
CA LEU A 33 61.17 -19.50 -23.87
C LEU A 33 62.22 -18.78 -24.75
N LYS A 34 62.55 -17.51 -24.39
CA LYS A 34 63.90 -16.92 -24.14
C LYS A 34 63.78 -15.39 -23.90
N PHE A 35 64.09 -14.89 -22.68
CA PHE A 35 65.35 -14.23 -22.24
C PHE A 35 65.78 -13.03 -23.12
N ALA A 36 66.30 -11.89 -22.66
CA ALA A 36 66.40 -11.09 -21.43
C ALA A 36 67.36 -9.91 -21.77
N GLN A 37 67.45 -8.91 -20.89
CA GLN A 37 68.50 -7.86 -20.79
C GLN A 37 68.48 -6.71 -21.81
N SER A 38 68.88 -5.47 -21.52
CA SER A 38 68.92 -4.57 -20.35
C SER A 38 69.73 -3.33 -20.79
N GLN A 39 69.55 -2.20 -20.09
CA GLN A 39 70.46 -1.02 -20.00
C GLN A 39 70.36 0.04 -21.12
N SER A 40 69.80 1.23 -20.84
CA SER A 40 70.37 2.45 -20.18
C SER A 40 71.26 3.26 -21.13
N THR A 41 71.16 4.58 -21.33
CA THR A 41 71.38 5.74 -20.41
C THR A 41 71.16 7.00 -21.29
N LEU A 42 70.55 8.14 -20.90
CA LEU A 42 71.19 9.35 -20.33
C LEU A 42 70.10 10.46 -20.15
N ILE A 43 69.81 10.97 -18.95
CA ILE A 43 70.33 12.17 -18.23
C ILE A 43 69.39 13.41 -18.27
N ALA A 44 68.77 13.63 -17.10
CA ALA A 44 68.72 14.83 -16.23
C ALA A 44 67.95 16.15 -16.55
N ASN A 45 67.13 16.51 -15.54
CA ASN A 45 67.07 17.77 -14.79
C ASN A 45 66.42 19.05 -15.37
N VAL A 46 65.35 19.45 -14.66
CA VAL A 46 65.04 20.76 -14.01
C VAL A 46 63.65 21.29 -14.39
N SER A 47 62.72 21.14 -13.45
CA SER A 47 61.46 21.89 -13.37
C SER A 47 61.70 23.27 -12.74
N LYS A 48 61.11 24.34 -13.30
CA LYS A 48 60.64 25.54 -12.57
C LYS A 48 59.70 26.41 -13.45
N SER A 49 58.52 26.67 -12.90
CA SER A 49 57.60 27.83 -13.04
C SER A 49 56.88 28.18 -14.38
N THR A 50 55.53 28.01 -14.32
CA THR A 50 54.40 28.86 -14.84
C THR A 50 54.20 29.00 -16.37
N PRO A 51 52.97 29.32 -16.91
CA PRO A 51 51.76 29.92 -16.29
C PRO A 51 50.37 29.35 -16.72
N TRP A 52 49.45 29.13 -15.78
CA TRP A 52 48.03 28.80 -16.02
C TRP A 52 47.06 29.84 -15.42
N GLN A 53 47.38 31.12 -15.55
CA GLN A 53 46.56 32.25 -15.05
C GLN A 53 46.14 33.26 -16.12
N ALA A 54 46.19 32.93 -17.42
CA ALA A 54 45.92 33.89 -18.49
C ALA A 54 44.79 33.51 -19.47
N LEU A 55 43.92 32.55 -19.12
CA LEU A 55 42.78 32.15 -19.97
C LEU A 55 41.40 32.35 -19.32
N HIS A 56 41.35 32.94 -18.12
CA HIS A 56 40.09 33.20 -17.40
C HIS A 56 39.58 34.64 -17.46
N GLU A 57 40.20 35.53 -18.24
CA GLU A 57 39.89 36.97 -18.18
C GLU A 57 39.40 37.61 -19.49
N LYS A 58 38.89 36.84 -20.47
CA LYS A 58 38.41 37.44 -21.74
C LYS A 58 37.03 37.07 -22.27
N ASN A 59 36.19 36.38 -21.49
CA ASN A 59 34.78 36.15 -21.85
C ASN A 59 33.74 36.72 -20.86
N SER A 60 34.13 37.54 -19.88
CA SER A 60 33.21 38.03 -18.83
C SER A 60 32.50 39.36 -19.12
N LYS A 61 32.36 39.78 -20.39
CA LYS A 61 31.76 41.09 -20.72
C LYS A 61 30.53 41.09 -21.64
N HIS A 62 29.92 39.93 -21.91
CA HIS A 62 28.62 39.90 -22.60
C HIS A 62 27.46 39.18 -21.88
N ASP A 63 27.70 38.52 -20.75
CA ASP A 63 26.62 37.86 -19.98
C ASP A 63 26.07 38.69 -18.80
N PHE A 64 26.55 39.92 -18.60
CA PHE A 64 26.15 40.76 -17.46
C PHE A 64 24.92 41.67 -17.69
N ALA A 65 24.24 41.56 -18.84
CA ALA A 65 23.16 42.49 -19.21
C ALA A 65 21.73 41.93 -19.08
N ILE A 66 21.52 40.70 -18.60
CA ILE A 66 20.17 40.14 -18.37
C ILE A 66 19.90 39.86 -16.88
N GLN A 67 20.91 39.92 -16.02
CA GLN A 67 20.79 39.60 -14.59
C GLN A 67 20.40 40.78 -13.68
N ALA A 68 20.00 41.94 -14.25
CA ALA A 68 19.80 43.18 -13.49
C ALA A 68 18.34 43.70 -13.47
N MET A 69 17.33 42.85 -13.69
CA MET A 69 15.93 43.29 -13.66
C MET A 69 14.96 42.42 -12.84
N LEU A 70 15.46 41.57 -11.95
CA LEU A 70 14.66 40.88 -10.94
C LEU A 70 15.47 40.71 -9.63
N MET A 71 15.70 41.80 -8.92
CA MET A 71 16.02 41.76 -7.49
C MET A 71 15.18 42.82 -6.79
N ASP A 72 14.04 42.38 -6.26
CA ASP A 72 13.42 42.99 -5.10
C ASP A 72 13.93 42.20 -3.89
N ASP A 73 14.88 42.79 -3.16
CA ASP A 73 15.59 42.23 -2.01
C ASP A 73 14.76 42.24 -0.72
N SER A 74 13.47 41.88 -0.79
CA SER A 74 12.57 41.84 0.37
C SER A 74 11.92 40.48 0.61
N VAL A 75 12.54 39.38 0.14
CA VAL A 75 12.00 38.02 0.29
C VAL A 75 12.70 37.25 1.43
N ALA A 76 11.87 36.82 2.38
CA ALA A 76 12.05 35.85 3.46
C ALA A 76 13.41 35.12 3.57
N LYS A 77 13.99 35.17 4.78
CA LYS A 77 15.08 34.27 5.20
C LYS A 77 14.69 32.80 4.87
N PRO A 78 15.49 32.06 4.08
CA PRO A 78 15.35 30.61 4.04
C PRO A 78 15.66 30.07 5.43
N MET A 79 14.89 29.10 5.90
CA MET A 79 15.33 28.22 6.99
C MET A 79 16.68 27.63 6.54
N GLU A 80 17.77 27.98 7.23
CA GLU A 80 19.10 27.39 6.99
C GLU A 80 19.05 25.91 7.39
N GLN A 81 18.53 25.05 6.52
CA GLN A 81 18.61 23.61 6.69
C GLN A 81 20.01 23.16 6.27
N ASP A 82 20.70 22.42 7.15
CA ASP A 82 22.09 22.02 6.96
C ASP A 82 22.24 21.06 5.77
N THR A 83 22.53 21.61 4.59
CA THR A 83 22.78 20.83 3.36
C THR A 83 24.12 20.08 3.37
N GLU A 84 24.95 20.30 4.39
CA GLU A 84 26.28 19.72 4.51
C GLU A 84 26.31 18.51 5.45
N ASN A 85 25.45 18.44 6.48
CA ASN A 85 25.41 17.32 7.43
C ASN A 85 24.07 16.57 7.36
N LEU A 86 23.85 15.87 6.25
CA LEU A 86 22.68 15.02 6.04
C LEU A 86 22.75 13.74 6.88
N GLY A 87 21.62 13.34 7.49
CA GLY A 87 21.53 12.16 8.38
C GLY A 87 21.96 10.84 7.72
N ILE A 88 21.81 10.74 6.40
CA ILE A 88 22.25 9.58 5.60
C ILE A 88 23.75 9.24 5.78
N PHE A 89 24.61 10.22 6.06
CA PHE A 89 26.04 9.96 6.29
C PHE A 89 26.32 9.25 7.62
N SER A 90 25.41 9.36 8.60
CA SER A 90 25.49 8.60 9.85
C SER A 90 25.00 7.17 9.67
N VAL A 91 24.01 6.96 8.80
CA VAL A 91 23.49 5.64 8.44
C VAL A 91 24.52 4.84 7.63
N ASP A 92 25.18 5.49 6.66
CA ASP A 92 26.28 4.90 5.89
C ASP A 92 27.44 5.88 5.68
N PRO A 93 28.50 5.79 6.50
CA PRO A 93 29.70 6.63 6.37
C PRO A 93 30.41 6.51 5.02
N SER A 94 30.18 5.45 4.25
CA SER A 94 30.78 5.25 2.92
C SER A 94 30.23 6.24 1.87
N LEU A 95 29.17 6.98 2.20
CA LEU A 95 28.59 8.02 1.35
C LEU A 95 29.29 9.38 1.49
N VAL A 96 30.09 9.59 2.55
CA VAL A 96 30.81 10.85 2.81
C VAL A 96 31.69 11.31 1.64
N PRO A 97 32.43 10.44 0.91
CA PRO A 97 33.19 10.86 -0.27
C PRO A 97 32.35 11.51 -1.38
N PHE A 98 31.03 11.27 -1.39
CA PHE A 98 30.08 11.79 -2.36
C PHE A 98 29.25 12.96 -1.80
N LYS A 99 29.66 13.56 -0.68
CA LYS A 99 28.94 14.67 -0.03
C LYS A 99 28.56 15.80 -0.99
N VAL A 100 29.45 16.18 -1.90
CA VAL A 100 29.17 17.21 -2.93
C VAL A 100 27.98 16.83 -3.81
N HIS A 101 27.87 15.57 -4.22
CA HIS A 101 26.74 15.08 -5.02
C HIS A 101 25.43 15.17 -4.23
N PHE A 102 25.43 14.72 -2.97
CA PHE A 102 24.24 14.76 -2.11
C PHE A 102 23.83 16.19 -1.74
N SER A 103 24.77 17.07 -1.40
CA SER A 103 24.49 18.48 -1.14
C SER A 103 23.91 19.18 -2.37
N TYR A 104 24.41 18.89 -3.57
CA TYR A 104 23.83 19.41 -4.82
C TYR A 104 22.40 18.91 -5.04
N ARG A 105 22.17 17.59 -4.92
CA ARG A 105 20.84 16.98 -5.04
C ARG A 105 19.85 17.57 -4.05
N PHE A 106 20.20 17.63 -2.77
CA PHE A 106 19.31 18.10 -1.72
C PHE A 106 19.02 19.59 -1.87
N LYS A 107 20.02 20.39 -2.24
CA LYS A 107 19.83 21.80 -2.59
C LYS A 107 18.83 21.97 -3.75
N ARG A 108 18.98 21.21 -4.84
CA ARG A 108 18.05 21.24 -5.98
C ARG A 108 16.61 20.89 -5.56
N TYR A 109 16.45 19.91 -4.68
CA TYR A 109 15.14 19.56 -4.10
C TYR A 109 14.53 20.72 -3.29
N LEU A 110 15.29 21.31 -2.36
CA LEU A 110 14.83 22.43 -1.54
C LEU A 110 14.47 23.65 -2.39
N GLU A 111 15.30 23.99 -3.37
CA GLU A 111 15.04 25.09 -4.30
C GLU A 111 13.77 24.85 -5.12
N GLN A 112 13.58 23.65 -5.66
CA GLN A 112 12.39 23.32 -6.45
C GLN A 112 11.12 23.34 -5.59
N LYS A 113 11.17 22.78 -4.37
CA LYS A 113 10.06 22.80 -3.41
C LYS A 113 9.69 24.23 -3.02
N ALA A 114 10.68 25.06 -2.68
CA ALA A 114 10.46 26.46 -2.32
C ALA A 114 9.85 27.28 -3.47
N LEU A 115 10.25 27.01 -4.72
CA LEU A 115 9.61 27.63 -5.89
C LEU A 115 8.15 27.22 -6.01
N ILE A 116 7.83 25.94 -5.84
CA ILE A 116 6.44 25.44 -5.87
C ILE A 116 5.61 26.12 -4.79
N GLU A 117 6.09 26.17 -3.55
CA GLU A 117 5.40 26.84 -2.44
C GLU A 117 5.18 28.34 -2.72
N LYS A 118 6.20 29.03 -3.25
CA LYS A 118 6.11 30.45 -3.56
C LYS A 118 5.09 30.77 -4.66
N HIS A 119 5.03 29.95 -5.71
CA HIS A 119 4.28 30.28 -6.93
C HIS A 119 2.94 29.54 -7.06
N GLU A 120 2.75 28.45 -6.33
CA GLU A 120 1.59 27.56 -6.44
C GLU A 120 0.94 27.29 -5.06
N GLY A 121 1.46 27.92 -3.99
CA GLY A 121 0.95 27.84 -2.62
C GLY A 121 1.61 26.75 -1.80
N SER A 122 1.40 25.49 -2.18
CA SER A 122 2.02 24.34 -1.51
C SER A 122 2.23 23.19 -2.50
N LEU A 123 3.00 22.17 -2.08
CA LEU A 123 3.15 20.95 -2.89
C LEU A 123 1.81 20.23 -3.10
N GLU A 124 0.93 20.28 -2.10
CA GLU A 124 -0.42 19.70 -2.15
C GLU A 124 -1.32 20.46 -3.12
N GLU A 125 -1.35 21.80 -3.03
CA GLU A 125 -2.12 22.64 -3.97
C GLU A 125 -1.61 22.53 -5.41
N PHE A 126 -0.30 22.38 -5.59
CA PHE A 126 0.29 22.12 -6.89
C PHE A 126 -0.19 20.79 -7.51
N ALA A 127 -0.42 19.78 -6.66
CA ALA A 127 -0.92 18.47 -7.04
C ALA A 127 -2.44 18.42 -7.31
N HIS A 128 -3.18 19.52 -7.13
CA HIS A 128 -4.58 19.64 -7.58
C HIS A 128 -4.70 19.96 -9.09
N GLY A 129 -3.66 19.71 -9.89
CA GLY A 129 -3.66 20.02 -11.32
C GLY A 129 -4.83 19.39 -12.08
N TYR A 130 -5.32 18.21 -11.67
CA TYR A 130 -6.44 17.51 -12.32
C TYR A 130 -7.81 18.20 -12.13
N LEU A 131 -7.93 19.10 -11.16
CA LEU A 131 -9.10 19.97 -10.98
C LEU A 131 -9.05 21.22 -11.87
N LYS A 132 -7.87 21.53 -12.44
CA LYS A 132 -7.64 22.69 -13.32
C LYS A 132 -7.50 22.26 -14.78
N PHE A 133 -6.69 21.27 -15.06
CA PHE A 133 -6.41 20.71 -16.39
C PHE A 133 -7.35 19.55 -16.74
N GLY A 134 -7.51 19.29 -18.03
CA GLY A 134 -8.56 18.39 -18.50
C GLY A 134 -9.93 19.05 -18.46
N LEU A 135 -10.99 18.26 -18.62
CA LEU A 135 -12.38 18.74 -18.63
C LEU A 135 -12.96 18.69 -17.22
N ASN A 136 -13.29 19.85 -16.65
CA ASN A 136 -13.82 19.98 -15.29
C ASN A 136 -15.14 20.75 -15.28
N ARG A 137 -16.06 20.37 -14.39
CA ARG A 137 -17.28 21.14 -14.11
C ARG A 137 -16.91 22.34 -13.23
N GLU A 138 -17.32 23.53 -13.65
CA GLU A 138 -17.22 24.78 -12.88
C GLU A 138 -18.56 25.52 -12.97
N GLY A 139 -19.41 25.36 -11.96
CA GLY A 139 -20.79 25.89 -11.96
C GLY A 139 -21.66 25.26 -13.07
N ASP A 140 -22.29 26.11 -13.86
CA ASP A 140 -23.13 25.77 -15.03
C ASP A 140 -22.31 25.66 -16.33
N SER A 141 -21.02 25.29 -16.23
CA SER A 141 -20.14 25.21 -17.39
C SER A 141 -19.09 24.12 -17.26
N ILE A 142 -18.57 23.69 -18.41
CA ILE A 142 -17.41 22.83 -18.51
C ILE A 142 -16.21 23.69 -18.91
N VAL A 143 -15.15 23.65 -18.11
CA VAL A 143 -13.88 24.28 -18.42
C VAL A 143 -12.88 23.22 -18.84
N TYR A 144 -12.28 23.42 -20.00
CA TYR A 144 -11.20 22.58 -20.50
C TYR A 144 -9.91 23.38 -20.55
N ARG A 145 -8.85 22.86 -19.92
CA ARG A 145 -7.48 23.41 -20.02
C ARG A 145 -6.48 22.35 -20.49
N GLU A 146 -5.55 22.75 -21.35
CA GLU A 146 -4.52 21.87 -21.93
C GLU A 146 -3.18 22.60 -22.09
N TRP A 147 -2.09 21.95 -21.70
CA TRP A 147 -0.75 22.51 -21.92
C TRP A 147 -0.22 22.06 -23.28
N ALA A 148 -0.13 23.00 -24.22
CA ALA A 148 0.40 22.76 -25.57
C ALA A 148 1.07 24.03 -26.12
N PRO A 149 2.26 24.41 -25.61
CA PRO A 149 2.91 25.68 -25.96
C PRO A 149 3.27 25.81 -27.44
N ALA A 150 3.53 24.68 -28.10
CA ALA A 150 3.85 24.62 -29.52
C ALA A 150 2.65 24.91 -30.43
N ALA A 151 1.41 24.75 -29.95
CA ALA A 151 0.24 25.02 -30.77
C ALA A 151 0.11 26.53 -31.09
N GLN A 152 -0.38 26.83 -32.29
CA GLN A 152 -0.68 28.19 -32.75
C GLN A 152 -2.18 28.49 -32.78
N GLU A 153 -2.99 27.48 -33.04
CA GLU A 153 -4.44 27.50 -32.89
C GLU A 153 -4.87 26.21 -32.19
N ALA A 154 -5.86 26.28 -31.31
CA ALA A 154 -6.46 25.10 -30.69
C ALA A 154 -7.99 25.19 -30.58
N GLN A 155 -8.64 24.03 -30.59
CA GLN A 155 -10.08 23.83 -30.53
C GLN A 155 -10.40 22.57 -29.71
N LEU A 156 -11.56 22.55 -29.07
CA LEU A 156 -12.14 21.32 -28.54
C LEU A 156 -13.14 20.75 -29.56
N VAL A 157 -13.00 19.47 -29.88
CA VAL A 157 -13.91 18.75 -30.80
C VAL A 157 -14.42 17.47 -30.15
N GLY A 158 -15.60 17.03 -30.58
CA GLY A 158 -16.19 15.79 -30.09
C GLY A 158 -17.59 15.59 -30.62
N ASP A 159 -18.27 14.56 -30.12
CA ASP A 159 -19.64 14.23 -30.54
C ASP A 159 -20.59 15.41 -30.30
N PHE A 160 -20.41 16.12 -29.18
CA PHE A 160 -21.21 17.27 -28.77
C PHE A 160 -21.26 18.42 -29.79
N ASN A 161 -20.26 18.54 -30.68
CA ASN A 161 -20.19 19.57 -31.70
C ASN A 161 -20.06 19.02 -33.13
N GLY A 162 -20.41 17.75 -33.32
CA GLY A 162 -20.31 17.08 -34.62
C GLY A 162 -18.89 17.10 -35.18
N TRP A 163 -17.88 17.01 -34.30
CA TRP A 163 -16.45 17.04 -34.63
C TRP A 163 -15.99 18.34 -35.33
N ASN A 164 -16.72 19.44 -35.11
CA ASN A 164 -16.44 20.76 -35.68
C ASN A 164 -16.13 21.81 -34.58
N GLY A 165 -14.85 22.11 -34.44
CA GLY A 165 -14.33 23.04 -33.43
C GLY A 165 -14.39 24.52 -33.81
N SER A 166 -15.01 24.90 -34.94
CA SER A 166 -15.04 26.30 -35.41
C SER A 166 -15.69 27.27 -34.41
N LYS A 167 -16.64 26.79 -33.60
CA LYS A 167 -17.31 27.53 -32.51
C LYS A 167 -16.71 27.28 -31.12
N HIS A 168 -15.71 26.41 -31.00
CA HIS A 168 -15.10 25.99 -29.75
C HIS A 168 -13.58 26.21 -29.78
N LYS A 169 -13.17 27.41 -30.21
CA LYS A 169 -11.75 27.83 -30.22
C LYS A 169 -11.29 28.13 -28.80
N MET A 170 -10.08 27.68 -28.47
CA MET A 170 -9.47 27.89 -27.17
C MET A 170 -8.62 29.17 -27.18
N GLN A 171 -8.40 29.74 -26.00
CA GLN A 171 -7.54 30.91 -25.78
C GLN A 171 -6.24 30.45 -25.12
N ARG A 172 -5.10 30.93 -25.63
CA ARG A 172 -3.77 30.59 -25.11
C ARG A 172 -3.28 31.68 -24.15
N ASN A 173 -2.77 31.29 -22.99
CA ASN A 173 -2.07 32.20 -22.08
C ASN A 173 -0.56 32.29 -22.38
N GLU A 174 0.16 33.12 -21.62
CA GLU A 174 1.60 33.36 -21.78
C GLU A 174 2.48 32.13 -21.53
N PHE A 175 2.01 31.15 -20.74
CA PHE A 175 2.71 29.89 -20.45
C PHE A 175 2.39 28.76 -21.45
N GLY A 176 1.58 29.03 -22.49
CA GLY A 176 1.22 28.02 -23.48
C GLY A 176 0.09 27.07 -23.05
N VAL A 177 -0.65 27.42 -21.99
CA VAL A 177 -1.88 26.72 -21.59
C VAL A 177 -3.05 27.29 -22.41
N TRP A 178 -3.79 26.38 -23.04
CA TRP A 178 -5.01 26.67 -23.78
C TRP A 178 -6.22 26.46 -22.88
N THR A 179 -7.20 27.36 -22.92
CA THR A 179 -8.42 27.29 -22.10
C THR A 179 -9.67 27.60 -22.94
N ILE A 180 -10.76 26.90 -22.64
CA ILE A 180 -12.11 27.23 -23.10
C ILE A 180 -13.12 26.96 -21.97
N ARG A 181 -14.10 27.85 -21.82
CA ARG A 181 -15.30 27.63 -21.00
C ARG A 181 -16.49 27.42 -21.93
N ILE A 182 -17.22 26.32 -21.72
CA ILE A 182 -18.40 25.97 -22.49
C ILE A 182 -19.59 25.97 -21.52
N PRO A 183 -20.45 27.01 -21.56
CA PRO A 183 -21.66 27.06 -20.74
C PRO A 183 -22.60 25.92 -21.09
N ASP A 184 -23.37 25.45 -20.12
CA ASP A 184 -24.39 24.43 -20.33
C ASP A 184 -25.52 24.91 -21.26
N SER A 185 -26.23 23.95 -21.85
CA SER A 185 -27.38 24.22 -22.70
C SER A 185 -28.67 23.99 -21.89
N GLY A 186 -29.05 24.99 -21.10
CA GLY A 186 -30.11 24.85 -20.09
C GLY A 186 -29.67 23.90 -18.97
N ASP A 187 -30.54 22.99 -18.54
CA ASP A 187 -30.24 22.02 -17.46
C ASP A 187 -29.34 20.84 -17.90
N LYS A 188 -28.77 20.89 -19.10
CA LYS A 188 -27.97 19.80 -19.66
C LYS A 188 -26.51 20.23 -19.85
N PRO A 189 -25.55 19.44 -19.35
CA PRO A 189 -24.14 19.64 -19.63
C PRO A 189 -23.87 19.75 -21.14
N SER A 190 -23.10 20.76 -21.54
CA SER A 190 -22.80 20.99 -22.97
C SER A 190 -21.97 19.89 -23.63
N ILE A 191 -21.27 19.08 -22.83
CA ILE A 191 -20.64 17.84 -23.27
C ILE A 191 -21.31 16.72 -22.47
N PRO A 192 -22.07 15.83 -23.11
CA PRO A 192 -22.72 14.72 -22.41
C PRO A 192 -21.68 13.78 -21.77
N HIS A 193 -22.00 13.24 -20.58
CA HIS A 193 -21.26 12.12 -20.00
C HIS A 193 -21.11 10.98 -21.04
N ASN A 194 -19.95 10.33 -21.04
CA ASN A 194 -19.62 9.19 -21.89
C ASN A 194 -19.65 9.50 -23.40
N SER A 195 -19.40 10.77 -23.78
CA SER A 195 -19.23 11.18 -25.17
C SER A 195 -17.77 11.40 -25.54
N ASN A 196 -17.43 11.20 -26.82
CA ASN A 196 -16.06 11.28 -27.29
C ASN A 196 -15.59 12.73 -27.49
N VAL A 197 -14.35 13.01 -27.12
CA VAL A 197 -13.69 14.32 -27.21
C VAL A 197 -12.22 14.19 -27.67
N LYS A 198 -11.74 15.21 -28.40
CA LYS A 198 -10.32 15.40 -28.75
C LYS A 198 -9.89 16.86 -28.68
N PHE A 199 -8.63 17.06 -28.32
CA PHE A 199 -7.90 18.31 -28.50
C PHE A 199 -7.48 18.44 -29.97
N ARG A 200 -7.96 19.47 -30.66
CA ARG A 200 -7.62 19.75 -32.06
C ARG A 200 -6.71 20.97 -32.13
N PHE A 201 -5.50 20.84 -32.68
CA PHE A 201 -4.56 21.95 -32.78
C PHE A 201 -3.81 22.01 -34.11
N LYS A 202 -3.18 23.15 -34.37
CA LYS A 202 -2.26 23.37 -35.49
C LYS A 202 -0.89 23.82 -34.99
N HIS A 203 0.14 23.41 -35.71
CA HIS A 203 1.51 23.90 -35.55
C HIS A 203 2.02 24.42 -36.91
N GLY A 204 2.53 25.65 -36.97
CA GLY A 204 2.94 26.32 -38.21
C GLY A 204 1.81 26.47 -39.24
N ASN A 205 2.16 26.45 -40.53
CA ASN A 205 1.17 26.39 -41.64
C ASN A 205 0.55 24.98 -41.80
N GLY A 206 0.51 24.20 -40.71
CA GLY A 206 0.10 22.79 -40.70
C GLY A 206 -1.41 22.58 -40.81
N ILE A 207 -1.76 21.33 -41.06
CA ILE A 207 -3.14 20.84 -40.97
C ILE A 207 -3.57 20.66 -39.51
N TRP A 208 -4.88 20.60 -39.27
CA TRP A 208 -5.40 20.24 -37.95
C TRP A 208 -4.94 18.83 -37.56
N VAL A 209 -4.55 18.68 -36.29
CA VAL A 209 -4.16 17.44 -35.66
C VAL A 209 -5.04 17.23 -34.45
N ASP A 210 -5.61 16.03 -34.34
CA ASP A 210 -6.48 15.66 -33.22
C ASP A 210 -5.74 14.71 -32.28
N ARG A 211 -5.80 14.99 -30.98
CA ARG A 211 -5.19 14.20 -29.91
C ARG A 211 -6.17 13.98 -28.77
N ILE A 212 -5.96 12.90 -28.05
CA ILE A 212 -6.64 12.69 -26.77
C ILE A 212 -6.08 13.72 -25.78
N PRO A 213 -6.93 14.41 -24.98
CA PRO A 213 -6.45 15.33 -23.95
C PRO A 213 -5.49 14.64 -22.98
N ALA A 214 -4.38 15.28 -22.59
CA ALA A 214 -3.35 14.64 -21.76
C ALA A 214 -3.87 14.23 -20.37
N TRP A 215 -4.92 14.93 -19.91
CA TRP A 215 -5.57 14.76 -18.61
C TRP A 215 -6.93 14.06 -18.72
N ILE A 216 -7.18 13.30 -19.80
CA ILE A 216 -8.43 12.56 -19.93
C ILE A 216 -8.54 11.49 -18.84
N ARG A 217 -9.74 11.33 -18.27
CA ARG A 217 -10.03 10.39 -17.17
C ARG A 217 -10.46 9.00 -17.65
N TYR A 218 -10.81 8.87 -18.92
CA TYR A 218 -11.22 7.62 -19.54
C TYR A 218 -11.00 7.69 -21.05
N ALA A 219 -10.56 6.59 -21.66
CA ALA A 219 -10.37 6.50 -23.10
C ALA A 219 -10.76 5.10 -23.56
N THR A 220 -11.49 4.99 -24.67
CA THR A 220 -12.01 3.70 -25.16
C THR A 220 -11.57 3.45 -26.60
N VAL A 221 -11.69 2.19 -27.03
CA VAL A 221 -11.36 1.76 -28.38
C VAL A 221 -12.50 0.90 -28.94
N ASP A 222 -12.78 1.01 -30.24
CA ASP A 222 -13.72 0.12 -30.91
C ASP A 222 -13.13 -1.30 -31.02
N ASN A 223 -13.60 -2.20 -30.16
CA ASN A 223 -13.16 -3.58 -30.10
C ASN A 223 -13.49 -4.40 -31.36
N ASN A 224 -14.34 -3.90 -32.27
CA ASN A 224 -14.65 -4.58 -33.53
C ASN A 224 -13.64 -4.30 -34.65
N ARG A 225 -12.73 -3.34 -34.44
CA ARG A 225 -11.75 -2.94 -35.44
C ARG A 225 -10.34 -3.13 -34.89
N PHE A 226 -9.63 -4.09 -35.48
CA PHE A 226 -8.22 -4.31 -35.17
C PHE A 226 -7.40 -3.02 -35.37
N ALA A 227 -6.60 -2.66 -34.36
CA ALA A 227 -5.80 -1.43 -34.33
C ALA A 227 -6.60 -0.14 -34.54
N ALA A 228 -7.85 -0.08 -34.05
CA ALA A 228 -8.55 1.19 -33.93
C ALA A 228 -7.80 2.14 -33.00
N PRO A 229 -7.72 3.45 -33.35
CA PRO A 229 -7.22 4.45 -32.42
C PRO A 229 -8.19 4.58 -31.25
N TYR A 230 -7.68 5.10 -30.14
CA TYR A 230 -8.49 5.41 -28.98
C TYR A 230 -9.23 6.73 -29.17
N ASP A 231 -10.36 6.84 -28.50
CA ASP A 231 -11.10 8.08 -28.33
C ASP A 231 -11.10 8.47 -26.85
N GLY A 232 -10.77 9.73 -26.56
CA GLY A 232 -10.91 10.29 -25.22
C GLY A 232 -12.38 10.41 -24.89
N VAL A 233 -12.78 9.95 -23.71
CA VAL A 233 -14.17 9.94 -23.27
C VAL A 233 -14.34 10.93 -22.12
N TYR A 234 -15.30 11.83 -22.23
CA TYR A 234 -15.65 12.71 -21.14
C TYR A 234 -16.39 11.92 -20.04
N TRP A 235 -15.70 11.66 -18.93
CA TRP A 235 -16.22 10.87 -17.82
C TRP A 235 -16.68 11.75 -16.65
N ASP A 236 -17.98 12.09 -16.66
CA ASP A 236 -18.66 12.80 -15.57
C ASP A 236 -20.01 12.13 -15.24
N PRO A 237 -20.02 10.92 -14.67
CA PRO A 237 -21.25 10.15 -14.46
C PRO A 237 -22.28 10.94 -13.64
N PRO A 238 -23.59 10.76 -13.87
CA PRO A 238 -24.62 11.34 -13.03
C PRO A 238 -24.53 10.79 -11.59
N PRO A 239 -25.09 11.48 -10.56
CA PRO A 239 -25.03 11.02 -9.18
C PRO A 239 -25.49 9.56 -8.98
N SER A 240 -26.47 9.10 -9.75
CA SER A 240 -26.98 7.71 -9.68
C SER A 240 -25.99 6.64 -10.17
N GLU A 241 -24.95 7.03 -10.90
CA GLU A 241 -23.95 6.13 -11.49
C GLU A 241 -22.56 6.34 -10.89
N ARG A 242 -22.37 7.36 -10.04
CA ARG A 242 -21.11 7.59 -9.30
C ARG A 242 -20.97 6.57 -8.19
N TYR A 243 -19.77 5.99 -8.09
CA TYR A 243 -19.45 5.13 -6.96
C TYR A 243 -19.14 5.97 -5.72
N GLU A 244 -19.73 5.58 -4.59
CA GLU A 244 -19.45 6.11 -3.26
C GLU A 244 -18.70 5.05 -2.45
N PHE A 245 -17.51 5.39 -1.96
CA PHE A 245 -16.71 4.53 -1.09
C PHE A 245 -17.43 4.32 0.24
N LYS A 246 -17.44 3.06 0.71
CA LYS A 246 -18.16 2.66 1.92
C LYS A 246 -17.24 2.26 3.05
N TYR A 247 -16.01 1.85 2.74
CA TYR A 247 -15.08 1.30 3.71
C TYR A 247 -13.86 2.22 3.88
N PRO A 248 -13.33 2.34 5.10
CA PRO A 248 -12.08 3.06 5.33
C PRO A 248 -10.89 2.26 4.80
N ARG A 249 -9.78 2.96 4.57
CA ARG A 249 -8.49 2.30 4.31
C ARG A 249 -8.12 1.40 5.50
N PRO A 250 -7.68 0.15 5.28
CA PRO A 250 -7.13 -0.69 6.34
C PRO A 250 -5.91 -0.02 6.99
N PRO A 251 -5.53 -0.32 8.23
CA PRO A 251 -4.31 0.22 8.86
C PRO A 251 -3.04 -0.28 8.14
N LYS A 252 -1.92 0.41 8.35
CA LYS A 252 -0.64 0.01 7.77
C LYS A 252 -0.19 -1.31 8.40
N PRO A 253 0.10 -2.36 7.61
CA PRO A 253 0.53 -3.63 8.17
C PRO A 253 1.94 -3.51 8.74
N VAL A 254 2.24 -4.32 9.75
CA VAL A 254 3.58 -4.44 10.36
C VAL A 254 4.62 -4.84 9.30
N ALA A 255 4.28 -5.79 8.44
CA ALA A 255 5.03 -6.14 7.24
C ALA A 255 4.07 -6.38 6.06
N PRO A 256 4.40 -5.91 4.84
CA PRO A 256 3.55 -6.11 3.68
C PRO A 256 3.72 -7.54 3.13
N ARG A 257 2.60 -8.25 3.01
CA ARG A 257 2.44 -9.52 2.28
C ARG A 257 1.58 -9.24 1.06
N ILE A 258 2.25 -9.04 -0.07
CA ILE A 258 1.71 -8.44 -1.29
C ILE A 258 1.32 -9.53 -2.29
N TYR A 259 0.07 -9.48 -2.74
CA TYR A 259 -0.38 -10.26 -3.89
C TYR A 259 -0.34 -9.39 -5.15
N GLU A 260 0.61 -9.64 -6.03
CA GLU A 260 0.78 -8.93 -7.30
C GLU A 260 -0.19 -9.47 -8.36
N ALA A 261 -0.95 -8.56 -8.99
CA ALA A 261 -2.07 -8.94 -9.83
C ALA A 261 -2.26 -8.04 -11.05
N HIS A 262 -2.66 -8.66 -12.17
CA HIS A 262 -3.13 -8.01 -13.38
C HIS A 262 -4.59 -8.40 -13.66
N VAL A 263 -5.52 -7.44 -13.59
CA VAL A 263 -6.98 -7.67 -13.71
C VAL A 263 -7.34 -8.40 -15.01
N GLY A 264 -6.92 -7.89 -16.17
CA GLY A 264 -7.34 -8.45 -17.46
C GLY A 264 -7.01 -9.93 -17.67
N MET A 265 -5.96 -10.49 -17.07
CA MET A 265 -5.59 -11.91 -17.23
C MET A 265 -6.02 -12.80 -16.06
N SER A 266 -6.85 -12.27 -15.16
CA SER A 266 -7.29 -12.98 -13.95
C SER A 266 -8.45 -13.96 -14.17
N SER A 267 -9.06 -13.99 -15.37
CA SER A 267 -10.12 -14.94 -15.69
C SER A 267 -9.56 -16.36 -15.87
N SER A 268 -10.37 -17.39 -15.64
CA SER A 268 -10.04 -18.75 -16.09
C SER A 268 -10.26 -18.98 -17.58
N GLU A 269 -11.10 -18.15 -18.20
CA GLU A 269 -11.32 -18.16 -19.63
C GLU A 269 -10.25 -17.34 -20.38
N PRO A 270 -9.94 -17.68 -21.64
CA PRO A 270 -8.99 -16.94 -22.47
C PRO A 270 -9.61 -15.63 -22.99
N ARG A 271 -9.92 -14.70 -22.08
CA ARG A 271 -10.47 -13.37 -22.36
C ARG A 271 -9.91 -12.34 -21.38
N ILE A 272 -10.15 -11.08 -21.69
CA ILE A 272 -9.91 -9.99 -20.75
C ILE A 272 -10.98 -10.06 -19.64
N ASN A 273 -10.55 -10.15 -18.39
CA ASN A 273 -11.42 -10.10 -17.21
C ASN A 273 -11.78 -8.67 -16.82
N SER A 274 -12.91 -8.48 -16.15
CA SER A 274 -13.33 -7.16 -15.66
C SER A 274 -12.86 -6.86 -14.23
N TYR A 275 -12.87 -5.59 -13.85
CA TYR A 275 -12.62 -5.13 -12.47
C TYR A 275 -13.65 -5.72 -11.49
N ARG A 276 -14.93 -5.82 -11.89
CA ARG A 276 -15.99 -6.43 -11.07
C ARG A 276 -15.71 -7.91 -10.79
N GLU A 277 -15.40 -8.68 -11.83
CA GLU A 277 -15.08 -10.11 -11.69
C GLU A 277 -13.83 -10.33 -10.84
N PHE A 278 -12.79 -9.51 -11.01
CA PHE A 278 -11.62 -9.58 -10.13
C PHE A 278 -12.00 -9.30 -8.66
N ALA A 279 -12.79 -8.26 -8.43
CA ALA A 279 -13.24 -7.89 -7.10
C ALA A 279 -14.08 -9.00 -6.43
N ASP A 280 -14.93 -9.66 -7.20
CA ASP A 280 -15.87 -10.66 -6.71
C ASP A 280 -15.25 -12.06 -6.56
N ASP A 281 -14.39 -12.47 -7.50
CA ASP A 281 -13.91 -13.84 -7.57
C ASP A 281 -12.45 -14.01 -7.10
N VAL A 282 -11.63 -12.95 -7.16
CA VAL A 282 -10.19 -13.04 -6.90
C VAL A 282 -9.81 -12.43 -5.56
N LEU A 283 -10.33 -11.26 -5.17
CA LEU A 283 -10.05 -10.67 -3.86
C LEU A 283 -10.34 -11.60 -2.67
N PRO A 284 -11.45 -12.39 -2.66
CA PRO A 284 -11.67 -13.35 -1.58
C PRO A 284 -10.58 -14.43 -1.51
N ARG A 285 -10.00 -14.84 -2.64
CA ARG A 285 -8.90 -15.82 -2.69
C ARG A 285 -7.62 -15.25 -2.10
N ILE A 286 -7.33 -13.99 -2.43
CA ILE A 286 -6.18 -13.25 -1.90
C ILE A 286 -6.28 -13.16 -0.37
N LYS A 287 -7.44 -12.72 0.14
CA LYS A 287 -7.68 -12.66 1.59
C LYS A 287 -7.61 -14.04 2.25
N ALA A 288 -8.16 -15.07 1.61
CA ALA A 288 -8.16 -16.43 2.12
C ALA A 288 -6.75 -17.02 2.26
N ASN A 289 -5.77 -16.56 1.46
CA ASN A 289 -4.35 -16.94 1.58
C ASN A 289 -3.55 -16.00 2.50
N ASN A 290 -4.22 -15.16 3.31
CA ASN A 290 -3.63 -14.31 4.35
C ASN A 290 -2.65 -13.22 3.86
N TYR A 291 -2.73 -12.86 2.58
CA TYR A 291 -2.15 -11.61 2.09
C TYR A 291 -2.86 -10.41 2.73
N ASN A 292 -2.14 -9.30 2.90
CA ASN A 292 -2.67 -8.07 3.50
C ASN A 292 -2.57 -6.85 2.54
N ALA A 293 -1.94 -7.03 1.39
CA ALA A 293 -1.85 -6.01 0.36
C ALA A 293 -1.99 -6.62 -1.05
N VAL A 294 -2.52 -5.84 -1.99
CA VAL A 294 -2.62 -6.16 -3.42
C VAL A 294 -1.78 -5.14 -4.18
N GLN A 295 -0.85 -5.60 -5.03
CA GLN A 295 -0.18 -4.75 -6.01
C GLN A 295 -0.95 -4.85 -7.33
N LEU A 296 -1.63 -3.78 -7.73
CA LEU A 296 -2.51 -3.76 -8.89
C LEU A 296 -1.78 -3.16 -10.10
N MET A 297 -1.44 -4.04 -11.04
CA MET A 297 -0.72 -3.70 -12.26
C MET A 297 -1.66 -3.25 -13.38
N ALA A 298 -1.10 -2.56 -14.38
CA ALA A 298 -1.78 -2.25 -15.64
C ALA A 298 -3.08 -1.43 -15.50
N VAL A 299 -3.16 -0.58 -14.48
CA VAL A 299 -4.32 0.30 -14.22
C VAL A 299 -4.32 1.52 -15.14
N MET A 300 -3.17 2.23 -15.24
CA MET A 300 -3.02 3.34 -16.17
C MET A 300 -3.24 2.88 -17.62
N GLU A 301 -4.02 3.63 -18.39
CA GLU A 301 -4.41 3.21 -19.73
C GLU A 301 -3.23 3.14 -20.70
N HIS A 302 -3.15 2.00 -21.39
CA HIS A 302 -2.07 1.60 -22.27
C HIS A 302 -2.66 0.96 -23.53
N SER A 303 -2.39 1.51 -24.71
CA SER A 303 -2.99 1.02 -25.97
C SER A 303 -2.49 -0.36 -26.42
N TYR A 304 -1.29 -0.77 -26.01
CA TYR A 304 -0.73 -2.08 -26.33
C TYR A 304 -0.89 -3.05 -25.15
N TYR A 305 -1.88 -3.95 -25.22
CA TYR A 305 -2.20 -4.85 -24.10
C TYR A 305 -1.02 -5.75 -23.69
N ALA A 306 -0.26 -6.25 -24.66
CA ALA A 306 0.93 -7.06 -24.40
C ALA A 306 2.14 -6.28 -23.85
N SER A 307 2.00 -4.97 -23.61
CA SER A 307 2.96 -4.19 -22.80
C SER A 307 2.85 -4.49 -21.31
N PHE A 308 1.85 -5.27 -20.86
CA PHE A 308 1.61 -5.55 -19.45
C PHE A 308 1.30 -4.30 -18.60
N GLY A 309 0.98 -3.17 -19.24
CA GLY A 309 0.76 -1.88 -18.58
C GLY A 309 1.93 -0.91 -18.67
N TYR A 310 3.12 -1.34 -19.07
CA TYR A 310 4.32 -0.50 -19.05
C TYR A 310 4.32 0.62 -20.10
N HIS A 311 3.64 0.45 -21.25
CA HIS A 311 3.58 1.49 -22.26
C HIS A 311 2.33 2.37 -22.11
N VAL A 312 2.33 3.19 -21.06
CA VAL A 312 1.23 4.10 -20.73
C VAL A 312 1.01 5.12 -21.86
N THR A 313 -0.26 5.33 -22.19
CA THR A 313 -0.74 6.31 -23.19
C THR A 313 -1.48 7.47 -22.54
N ASN A 314 -2.39 7.19 -21.61
CA ASN A 314 -3.26 8.18 -20.96
C ASN A 314 -3.14 8.04 -19.44
N PHE A 315 -2.31 8.87 -18.81
CA PHE A 315 -1.84 8.69 -17.43
C PHE A 315 -2.94 8.85 -16.36
N PHE A 316 -3.97 9.62 -16.64
CA PHE A 316 -5.11 9.84 -15.73
C PHE A 316 -6.29 8.90 -16.01
N ALA A 317 -6.20 8.08 -17.06
CA ALA A 317 -7.27 7.19 -17.47
C ALA A 317 -7.10 5.80 -16.87
N VAL A 318 -8.20 5.27 -16.33
CA VAL A 318 -8.34 3.85 -16.01
C VAL A 318 -8.40 3.05 -17.30
N SER A 319 -7.68 1.91 -17.36
CA SER A 319 -7.68 1.01 -18.52
C SER A 319 -9.08 0.48 -18.82
N SER A 320 -9.67 0.98 -19.90
CA SER A 320 -11.06 0.72 -20.31
C SER A 320 -11.36 -0.74 -20.65
N ARG A 321 -10.32 -1.54 -20.92
CA ARG A 321 -10.47 -2.95 -21.27
C ARG A 321 -11.12 -3.77 -20.17
N SER A 322 -10.93 -3.38 -18.90
CA SER A 322 -11.43 -4.13 -17.75
C SER A 322 -12.69 -3.50 -17.13
N GLY A 323 -13.15 -2.36 -17.63
CA GLY A 323 -14.34 -1.67 -17.13
C GLY A 323 -14.15 -0.17 -16.97
N THR A 324 -15.10 0.45 -16.28
CA THR A 324 -15.16 1.89 -16.05
C THR A 324 -14.33 2.33 -14.85
N PRO A 325 -14.07 3.64 -14.67
CA PRO A 325 -13.50 4.17 -13.44
C PRO A 325 -14.29 3.79 -12.18
N GLU A 326 -15.63 3.71 -12.27
CA GLU A 326 -16.49 3.35 -11.12
C GLU A 326 -16.34 1.85 -10.75
N ASP A 327 -16.02 0.99 -11.71
CA ASP A 327 -15.74 -0.43 -11.45
C ASP A 327 -14.39 -0.62 -10.75
N LEU A 328 -13.40 0.23 -11.02
CA LEU A 328 -12.14 0.24 -10.28
C LEU A 328 -12.33 0.73 -8.84
N LYS A 329 -13.13 1.79 -8.63
CA LYS A 329 -13.48 2.24 -7.27
C LYS A 329 -14.15 1.13 -6.46
N TYR A 330 -15.10 0.40 -7.06
CA TYR A 330 -15.71 -0.78 -6.44
C TYR A 330 -14.68 -1.85 -6.06
N LEU A 331 -13.72 -2.15 -6.94
CA LEU A 331 -12.67 -3.12 -6.65
C LEU A 331 -11.86 -2.72 -5.41
N ILE A 332 -11.43 -1.45 -5.34
CA ILE A 332 -10.60 -0.97 -4.24
C ILE A 332 -11.39 -0.94 -2.93
N ASP A 333 -12.62 -0.44 -2.96
CA ASP A 333 -13.51 -0.40 -1.78
C ASP A 333 -13.84 -1.82 -1.27
N LYS A 334 -14.02 -2.78 -2.19
CA LYS A 334 -14.20 -4.19 -1.83
C LYS A 334 -12.93 -4.80 -1.22
N ALA A 335 -11.75 -4.45 -1.72
CA ALA A 335 -10.50 -4.88 -1.10
C ALA A 335 -10.37 -4.33 0.32
N HIS A 336 -10.70 -3.05 0.53
CA HIS A 336 -10.73 -2.42 1.85
C HIS A 336 -11.71 -3.10 2.80
N SER A 337 -12.91 -3.49 2.33
CA SER A 337 -13.87 -4.27 3.12
C SER A 337 -13.33 -5.63 3.60
N LEU A 338 -12.34 -6.18 2.91
CA LEU A 338 -11.66 -7.44 3.27
C LEU A 338 -10.41 -7.20 4.14
N GLY A 339 -10.12 -5.95 4.50
CA GLY A 339 -8.91 -5.56 5.22
C GLY A 339 -7.64 -5.67 4.36
N LEU A 340 -7.76 -5.58 3.03
CA LEU A 340 -6.62 -5.61 2.09
C LEU A 340 -6.28 -4.19 1.65
N ARG A 341 -5.02 -3.79 1.82
CA ARG A 341 -4.53 -2.57 1.17
C ARG A 341 -4.33 -2.78 -0.33
N VAL A 342 -4.45 -1.73 -1.13
CA VAL A 342 -4.24 -1.78 -2.57
C VAL A 342 -3.20 -0.73 -2.98
N LEU A 343 -2.10 -1.20 -3.56
CA LEU A 343 -1.05 -0.38 -4.16
C LEU A 343 -1.23 -0.39 -5.68
N MET A 344 -0.94 0.73 -6.34
CA MET A 344 -0.99 0.82 -7.81
C MET A 344 0.42 0.87 -8.42
N ASP A 345 0.61 0.23 -9.57
CA ASP A 345 1.79 0.48 -10.41
C ASP A 345 1.73 1.89 -11.01
N VAL A 346 2.78 2.67 -10.77
CA VAL A 346 2.99 4.01 -11.31
C VAL A 346 4.15 3.98 -12.29
N VAL A 347 3.83 4.13 -13.58
CA VAL A 347 4.82 4.09 -14.66
C VAL A 347 5.18 5.51 -15.08
N HIS A 348 5.95 6.21 -14.25
CA HIS A 348 6.44 7.56 -14.57
C HIS A 348 7.84 7.57 -15.19
N SER A 349 8.44 6.40 -15.42
CA SER A 349 9.78 6.28 -16.00
C SER A 349 9.84 6.61 -17.49
N HIS A 350 8.75 6.37 -18.23
CA HIS A 350 8.65 6.61 -19.67
C HIS A 350 7.18 6.69 -20.13
N ALA A 351 6.96 7.09 -21.38
CA ALA A 351 5.65 7.01 -22.04
C ALA A 351 5.72 6.19 -23.33
N SER A 352 4.59 5.61 -23.73
CA SER A 352 4.43 5.04 -25.06
C SER A 352 4.82 6.05 -26.15
N ASN A 353 5.49 5.57 -27.21
CA ASN A 353 5.75 6.36 -28.40
C ASN A 353 4.51 6.51 -29.31
N ASN A 354 3.32 6.03 -28.91
CA ASN A 354 2.09 6.16 -29.70
C ASN A 354 1.69 7.65 -29.86
N VAL A 355 1.80 8.15 -31.08
CA VAL A 355 1.52 9.55 -31.46
C VAL A 355 0.03 9.86 -31.53
N THR A 356 -0.81 8.87 -31.82
CA THR A 356 -2.25 9.10 -32.05
C THR A 356 -3.02 9.11 -30.73
N ASP A 357 -2.70 8.15 -29.87
CA ASP A 357 -3.51 7.84 -28.69
C ASP A 357 -2.84 8.26 -27.38
N GLY A 358 -1.57 8.65 -27.42
CA GLY A 358 -0.77 8.92 -26.23
C GLY A 358 -0.15 10.31 -26.21
N LEU A 359 0.51 10.60 -25.08
CA LEU A 359 1.17 11.86 -24.80
C LEU A 359 2.24 12.25 -25.84
N ASN A 360 2.83 11.27 -26.52
CA ASN A 360 3.78 11.51 -27.63
C ASN A 360 3.17 12.36 -28.76
N GLY A 361 1.84 12.36 -28.88
CA GLY A 361 1.12 13.16 -29.86
C GLY A 361 1.25 14.68 -29.70
N PHE A 362 1.70 15.16 -28.53
CA PHE A 362 1.94 16.56 -28.23
C PHE A 362 3.37 17.03 -28.60
N ASP A 363 4.27 16.11 -28.93
CA ASP A 363 5.58 16.46 -29.48
C ASP A 363 5.49 16.65 -30.99
N VAL A 364 5.63 17.90 -31.42
CA VAL A 364 5.60 18.33 -32.83
C VAL A 364 6.94 18.94 -33.26
N GLY A 365 8.03 18.60 -32.55
CA GLY A 365 9.38 19.05 -32.84
C GLY A 365 9.78 20.36 -32.18
N GLN A 366 9.06 20.77 -31.12
CA GLN A 366 9.44 21.91 -30.29
C GLN A 366 10.66 21.61 -29.40
N ARG A 367 11.14 22.64 -28.68
CA ARG A 367 12.22 22.48 -27.71
C ARG A 367 11.72 21.74 -26.47
N THR A 368 12.64 21.17 -25.69
CA THR A 368 12.29 20.33 -24.54
C THR A 368 11.56 21.10 -23.45
N GLU A 369 11.86 22.38 -23.23
CA GLU A 369 11.17 23.26 -22.27
C GLU A 369 9.67 23.45 -22.58
N ASP A 370 9.27 23.24 -23.84
CA ASP A 370 7.90 23.37 -24.34
C ASP A 370 7.24 21.99 -24.58
N SER A 371 7.82 20.91 -24.01
CA SER A 371 7.40 19.52 -24.21
C SER A 371 7.35 18.73 -22.89
N TYR A 372 6.56 17.65 -22.87
CA TYR A 372 6.61 16.67 -21.78
C TYR A 372 7.95 15.91 -21.74
N PHE A 373 8.64 15.84 -22.88
CA PHE A 373 9.78 14.95 -23.09
C PHE A 373 11.07 15.73 -23.37
N HIS A 374 12.19 15.05 -23.13
CA HIS A 374 13.44 15.44 -23.74
C HIS A 374 13.40 15.27 -25.27
N THR A 375 14.31 15.95 -25.97
CA THR A 375 14.50 15.86 -27.43
C THR A 375 15.72 15.01 -27.77
N GLY A 376 15.78 14.45 -28.98
CA GLY A 376 16.93 13.68 -29.45
C GLY A 376 17.14 12.39 -28.66
N GLU A 377 18.39 11.94 -28.51
CA GLU A 377 18.70 10.67 -27.82
C GLU A 377 18.30 10.68 -26.34
N ARG A 378 18.39 11.83 -25.65
CA ARG A 378 17.97 11.96 -24.25
C ARG A 378 16.45 11.77 -24.06
N GLY A 379 15.68 11.97 -25.13
CA GLY A 379 14.22 11.86 -25.13
C GLY A 379 13.65 10.49 -25.47
N TYR A 380 14.50 9.49 -25.69
CA TYR A 380 14.08 8.21 -26.25
C TYR A 380 14.83 7.01 -25.67
N HIS A 381 14.07 6.06 -25.12
CA HIS A 381 14.59 4.84 -24.53
C HIS A 381 14.69 3.72 -25.57
N LYS A 382 15.90 3.53 -26.12
CA LYS A 382 16.14 2.64 -27.29
C LYS A 382 15.69 1.19 -27.09
N LEU A 383 15.83 0.64 -25.88
CA LEU A 383 15.47 -0.76 -25.58
C LEU A 383 13.96 -0.96 -25.46
N TRP A 384 13.25 0.07 -24.99
CA TRP A 384 11.80 0.01 -24.73
C TRP A 384 10.98 0.70 -25.83
N ASP A 385 11.61 1.22 -26.87
CA ASP A 385 10.96 1.99 -27.94
C ASP A 385 9.98 3.07 -27.40
N SER A 386 10.46 3.87 -26.45
CA SER A 386 9.60 4.75 -25.64
C SER A 386 10.15 6.16 -25.46
N ARG A 387 9.30 7.12 -25.05
CA ARG A 387 9.68 8.51 -24.76
C ARG A 387 10.10 8.72 -23.32
N LEU A 388 11.07 9.61 -23.09
CA LEU A 388 11.61 9.94 -21.76
C LEU A 388 11.27 11.38 -21.37
N PHE A 389 10.76 11.53 -20.15
CA PHE A 389 10.29 12.81 -19.62
C PHE A 389 11.41 13.79 -19.34
N ASN A 390 11.07 15.07 -19.39
CA ASN A 390 11.91 16.13 -18.82
C ASN A 390 11.38 16.48 -17.42
N TYR A 391 11.90 15.80 -16.39
CA TYR A 391 11.45 15.98 -15.00
C TYR A 391 11.73 17.37 -14.41
N ALA A 392 12.57 18.19 -15.06
CA ALA A 392 12.84 19.56 -14.64
C ALA A 392 11.75 20.56 -15.10
N ASN A 393 10.88 20.17 -16.05
CA ASN A 393 9.84 21.07 -16.53
C ASN A 393 8.70 21.22 -15.52
N TRP A 394 8.28 22.46 -15.30
CA TRP A 394 7.23 22.79 -14.32
C TRP A 394 5.91 22.06 -14.57
N GLU A 395 5.43 22.05 -15.81
CA GLU A 395 4.17 21.38 -16.14
C GLU A 395 4.29 19.84 -16.16
N VAL A 396 5.50 19.29 -16.30
CA VAL A 396 5.74 17.84 -16.11
C VAL A 396 5.70 17.48 -14.63
N LEU A 397 6.30 18.31 -13.76
CA LEU A 397 6.16 18.16 -12.32
C LEU A 397 4.69 18.27 -11.89
N ARG A 398 3.95 19.25 -12.41
CA ARG A 398 2.50 19.40 -12.14
C ARG A 398 1.75 18.15 -12.57
N PHE A 399 1.99 17.69 -13.80
CA PHE A 399 1.35 16.51 -14.37
C PHE A 399 1.54 15.29 -13.47
N PHE A 400 2.77 14.96 -13.09
CA PHE A 400 3.01 13.74 -12.30
C PHE A 400 2.66 13.84 -10.82
N LEU A 401 2.92 14.98 -10.17
CA LEU A 401 2.51 15.16 -8.78
C LEU A 401 0.98 15.15 -8.67
N SER A 402 0.29 15.75 -9.65
CA SER A 402 -1.17 15.66 -9.72
C SER A 402 -1.67 14.27 -10.09
N ASN A 403 -0.91 13.50 -10.87
CA ASN A 403 -1.27 12.12 -11.18
C ASN A 403 -1.23 11.23 -9.94
N LEU A 404 -0.20 11.37 -9.10
CA LEU A 404 -0.14 10.64 -7.82
C LEU A 404 -1.32 10.99 -6.92
N ARG A 405 -1.63 12.29 -6.78
CA ARG A 405 -2.77 12.74 -5.98
C ARG A 405 -4.11 12.27 -6.56
N TRP A 406 -4.28 12.31 -7.88
CA TRP A 406 -5.46 11.78 -8.57
C TRP A 406 -5.75 10.33 -8.17
N TRP A 407 -4.74 9.46 -8.18
CA TRP A 407 -4.92 8.07 -7.80
C TRP A 407 -5.17 7.86 -6.31
N LEU A 408 -4.56 8.67 -5.43
CA LEU A 408 -4.83 8.60 -3.98
C LEU A 408 -6.24 9.08 -3.63
N ASP A 409 -6.66 10.23 -4.15
CA ASP A 409 -7.90 10.90 -3.75
C ASP A 409 -9.13 10.24 -4.39
N GLU A 410 -9.08 9.97 -5.69
CA GLU A 410 -10.28 9.56 -6.46
C GLU A 410 -10.54 8.06 -6.41
N PHE A 411 -9.49 7.26 -6.19
CA PHE A 411 -9.55 5.81 -6.21
C PHE A 411 -9.19 5.18 -4.87
N MET A 412 -8.77 5.98 -3.89
CA MET A 412 -8.46 5.51 -2.53
C MET A 412 -7.31 4.51 -2.42
N PHE A 413 -6.39 4.46 -3.40
CA PHE A 413 -5.18 3.63 -3.28
C PHE A 413 -4.39 3.94 -1.99
N ASP A 414 -3.70 2.93 -1.45
CA ASP A 414 -2.95 2.97 -0.19
C ASP A 414 -1.45 3.24 -0.38
N GLY A 415 -1.06 3.56 -1.60
CA GLY A 415 0.32 3.77 -2.01
C GLY A 415 0.60 3.23 -3.41
N PHE A 416 1.88 3.11 -3.74
CA PHE A 416 2.33 2.89 -5.11
C PHE A 416 3.54 1.99 -5.20
N ARG A 417 3.73 1.37 -6.37
CA ARG A 417 5.04 0.92 -6.83
C ARG A 417 5.47 1.77 -8.01
N PHE A 418 6.64 2.39 -7.92
CA PHE A 418 7.22 3.15 -9.03
C PHE A 418 8.04 2.20 -9.89
N ASP A 419 7.63 2.06 -11.15
CA ASP A 419 8.22 1.12 -12.09
C ASP A 419 9.32 1.75 -12.94
N GLY A 420 10.38 0.98 -13.19
CA GLY A 420 11.54 1.41 -13.96
C GLY A 420 12.37 2.49 -13.27
N VAL A 421 12.45 2.49 -11.93
CA VAL A 421 13.22 3.49 -11.16
C VAL A 421 14.69 3.50 -11.56
N THR A 422 15.29 2.34 -11.84
CA THR A 422 16.68 2.29 -12.39
C THR A 422 16.82 3.09 -13.68
N SER A 423 15.80 3.08 -14.56
CA SER A 423 15.82 3.86 -15.80
C SER A 423 15.76 5.38 -15.53
N MET A 424 15.03 5.77 -14.49
CA MET A 424 14.94 7.16 -14.03
C MET A 424 16.22 7.65 -13.37
N LEU A 425 16.87 6.82 -12.55
CA LEU A 425 18.01 7.21 -11.72
C LEU A 425 19.27 7.55 -12.52
N TYR A 426 19.42 7.01 -13.74
CA TYR A 426 20.65 7.14 -14.51
C TYR A 426 20.36 7.53 -15.96
N HIS A 427 21.17 8.44 -16.52
CA HIS A 427 21.09 8.82 -17.93
C HIS A 427 21.42 7.67 -18.91
N HIS A 428 22.09 6.61 -18.44
CA HIS A 428 22.30 5.37 -19.21
C HIS A 428 21.22 4.30 -18.94
N HIS A 429 20.27 4.60 -18.05
CA HIS A 429 19.10 3.77 -17.73
C HIS A 429 19.42 2.37 -17.19
N GLY A 430 20.62 2.15 -16.65
CA GLY A 430 21.12 0.82 -16.29
C GLY A 430 21.38 -0.12 -17.48
N ILE A 431 21.15 0.31 -18.72
CA ILE A 431 21.34 -0.53 -19.91
C ILE A 431 22.83 -0.84 -20.09
N ASN A 432 23.14 -2.12 -20.30
CA ASN A 432 24.52 -2.61 -20.48
C ASN A 432 25.49 -2.16 -19.37
N THR A 433 24.96 -1.90 -18.17
CA THR A 433 25.72 -1.43 -17.01
C THR A 433 25.65 -2.49 -15.92
N ALA A 434 26.80 -2.87 -15.38
CA ALA A 434 26.86 -3.72 -14.20
C ALA A 434 27.02 -2.83 -12.96
N PHE A 435 26.26 -3.13 -11.92
CA PHE A 435 26.39 -2.49 -10.61
C PHE A 435 27.16 -3.43 -9.69
N SER A 436 28.43 -3.11 -9.43
CA SER A 436 29.34 -3.92 -8.62
C SER A 436 29.18 -3.69 -7.12
N GLY A 437 28.43 -2.64 -6.74
CA GLY A 437 28.40 -2.11 -5.38
C GLY A 437 29.43 -1.01 -5.14
N ASN A 438 30.22 -0.62 -6.15
CA ASN A 438 31.08 0.56 -6.05
C ASN A 438 30.24 1.84 -6.11
N TYR A 439 30.33 2.67 -5.08
CA TYR A 439 29.47 3.85 -4.94
C TYR A 439 29.70 4.91 -6.03
N GLY A 440 30.86 4.90 -6.69
CA GLY A 440 31.10 5.76 -7.85
C GLY A 440 30.21 5.45 -9.06
N GLU A 441 29.62 4.25 -9.13
CA GLU A 441 28.64 3.88 -10.15
C GLU A 441 27.27 4.53 -9.88
N TYR A 442 26.91 4.73 -8.60
CA TYR A 442 25.62 5.29 -8.19
C TYR A 442 25.60 6.82 -8.11
N PHE A 443 26.73 7.44 -7.76
CA PHE A 443 26.84 8.87 -7.48
C PHE A 443 27.89 9.52 -8.36
N SER A 444 27.50 9.89 -9.57
CA SER A 444 28.37 10.52 -10.56
C SER A 444 27.58 11.44 -11.48
N GLN A 445 28.21 11.94 -12.54
CA GLN A 445 27.50 12.69 -13.59
C GLN A 445 26.50 11.82 -14.39
N ALA A 446 26.55 10.49 -14.23
CA ALA A 446 25.58 9.60 -14.83
C ALA A 446 24.22 9.60 -14.11
N THR A 447 24.19 10.03 -12.85
CA THR A 447 22.97 10.09 -12.03
C THR A 447 22.08 11.23 -12.50
N ASP A 448 20.83 10.94 -12.81
CA ASP A 448 19.85 11.95 -13.22
C ASP A 448 19.26 12.66 -11.99
N VAL A 449 19.80 13.85 -11.69
CA VAL A 449 19.35 14.62 -10.52
C VAL A 449 17.93 15.15 -10.69
N ASP A 450 17.48 15.43 -11.92
CA ASP A 450 16.13 15.98 -12.15
C ASP A 450 15.07 14.90 -11.83
N ALA A 451 15.31 13.66 -12.26
CA ALA A 451 14.46 12.52 -11.92
C ALA A 451 14.47 12.20 -10.42
N VAL A 452 15.63 12.29 -9.76
CA VAL A 452 15.74 12.09 -8.30
C VAL A 452 14.97 13.17 -7.55
N VAL A 453 15.07 14.44 -7.95
CA VAL A 453 14.30 15.54 -7.32
C VAL A 453 12.80 15.32 -7.50
N TYR A 454 12.35 14.89 -8.68
CA TYR A 454 10.95 14.51 -8.89
C TYR A 454 10.51 13.42 -7.90
N MET A 455 11.28 12.34 -7.73
CA MET A 455 10.94 11.26 -6.79
C MET A 455 10.96 11.70 -5.32
N MET A 456 11.87 12.61 -4.95
CA MET A 456 11.88 13.20 -3.60
C MET A 456 10.62 14.05 -3.34
N LEU A 457 10.20 14.86 -4.33
CA LEU A 457 8.94 15.61 -4.26
C LEU A 457 7.72 14.68 -4.20
N ALA A 458 7.71 13.63 -5.03
CA ALA A 458 6.65 12.63 -5.06
C ALA A 458 6.49 11.92 -3.70
N ASN A 459 7.57 11.40 -3.12
CA ASN A 459 7.51 10.76 -1.79
C ASN A 459 7.14 11.76 -0.70
N THR A 460 7.60 13.02 -0.79
CA THR A 460 7.21 14.07 0.18
C THR A 460 5.70 14.35 0.11
N LEU A 461 5.14 14.47 -1.10
CA LEU A 461 3.72 14.67 -1.33
C LEU A 461 2.88 13.48 -0.84
N VAL A 462 3.23 12.26 -1.25
CA VAL A 462 2.45 11.07 -0.89
C VAL A 462 2.41 10.88 0.63
N ASN A 463 3.55 11.05 1.33
CA ASN A 463 3.59 10.94 2.78
C ASN A 463 2.90 12.12 3.50
N SER A 464 2.76 13.30 2.88
CA SER A 464 2.00 14.41 3.48
C SER A 464 0.49 14.19 3.36
N LEU A 465 0.04 13.66 2.23
CA LEU A 465 -1.37 13.33 1.99
C LEU A 465 -1.83 12.08 2.75
N LEU A 466 -0.98 11.05 2.79
CA LEU A 466 -1.27 9.76 3.44
C LEU A 466 0.00 9.26 4.16
N PRO A 467 0.20 9.62 5.44
CA PRO A 467 1.40 9.22 6.21
C PRO A 467 1.60 7.69 6.30
N ASP A 468 0.50 6.95 6.25
CA ASP A 468 0.50 5.49 6.26
C ASP A 468 0.77 4.86 4.89
N ALA A 469 0.97 5.65 3.83
CA ALA A 469 1.20 5.15 2.50
C ALA A 469 2.43 4.22 2.43
N THR A 470 2.36 3.26 1.52
CA THR A 470 3.52 2.43 1.18
C THR A 470 3.95 2.70 -0.26
N VAL A 471 5.13 3.28 -0.44
CA VAL A 471 5.71 3.55 -1.77
C VAL A 471 6.92 2.65 -2.00
N ILE A 472 6.86 1.81 -3.03
CA ILE A 472 7.87 0.80 -3.36
C ILE A 472 8.63 1.24 -4.62
N ALA A 473 9.96 1.12 -4.63
CA ALA A 473 10.77 1.33 -5.82
C ALA A 473 11.11 0.00 -6.51
N GLU A 474 10.83 -0.10 -7.80
CA GLU A 474 11.40 -1.12 -8.68
C GLU A 474 12.78 -0.66 -9.18
N ASP A 475 13.81 -0.98 -8.39
CA ASP A 475 15.21 -0.66 -8.70
C ASP A 475 16.11 -1.90 -8.63
N VAL A 476 16.68 -2.26 -9.78
CA VAL A 476 17.65 -3.36 -9.90
C VAL A 476 19.07 -2.94 -9.53
N SER A 477 19.40 -1.63 -9.58
CA SER A 477 20.78 -1.18 -9.30
C SER A 477 21.17 -1.35 -7.84
N GLY A 478 20.21 -1.19 -6.91
CA GLY A 478 20.47 -1.22 -5.48
C GLY A 478 21.09 0.07 -4.96
N MET A 479 20.62 1.21 -5.48
CA MET A 479 21.15 2.53 -5.13
C MET A 479 21.05 2.82 -3.61
N PRO A 480 22.17 3.14 -2.94
CA PRO A 480 22.14 3.50 -1.51
C PRO A 480 21.33 4.76 -1.22
N GLY A 481 20.49 4.71 -0.17
CA GLY A 481 19.67 5.84 0.27
C GLY A 481 18.36 6.01 -0.50
N LEU A 482 18.01 5.09 -1.40
CA LEU A 482 16.75 5.11 -2.13
C LEU A 482 15.56 4.96 -1.17
N CYS A 483 15.70 4.13 -0.15
CA CYS A 483 14.65 3.83 0.82
C CYS A 483 14.88 4.48 2.20
N LEU A 484 15.60 5.60 2.23
CA LEU A 484 15.76 6.45 3.41
C LEU A 484 14.91 7.72 3.26
N LEU A 485 14.56 8.33 4.39
CA LEU A 485 13.73 9.53 4.44
C LEU A 485 14.34 10.69 3.63
N VAL A 486 13.49 11.46 2.96
CA VAL A 486 13.91 12.64 2.19
C VAL A 486 14.64 13.64 3.09
N ASN A 487 14.14 13.88 4.31
CA ASN A 487 14.72 14.81 5.27
C ASN A 487 16.13 14.41 5.73
N ASP A 488 16.49 13.13 5.66
CA ASP A 488 17.83 12.64 5.97
C ASP A 488 18.77 12.65 4.76
N GLY A 489 18.31 13.09 3.59
CA GLY A 489 19.05 13.09 2.33
C GLY A 489 18.81 11.87 1.44
N GLY A 490 17.84 11.01 1.79
CA GLY A 490 17.38 9.89 0.96
C GLY A 490 16.41 10.31 -0.14
N VAL A 491 15.86 9.34 -0.87
CA VAL A 491 14.86 9.57 -1.93
C VAL A 491 13.42 9.42 -1.43
N GLY A 492 13.20 8.69 -0.33
CA GLY A 492 11.93 8.65 0.39
C GLY A 492 11.07 7.40 0.19
N PHE A 493 11.51 6.39 -0.56
CA PHE A 493 10.74 5.16 -0.73
C PHE A 493 10.68 4.36 0.58
N ALA A 494 9.58 3.65 0.80
CA ALA A 494 9.42 2.80 1.98
C ALA A 494 10.12 1.43 1.83
N TYR A 495 10.12 0.90 0.61
CA TYR A 495 10.75 -0.37 0.24
C TYR A 495 11.35 -0.31 -1.16
N ARG A 496 12.30 -1.21 -1.44
CA ARG A 496 12.66 -1.60 -2.80
C ARG A 496 12.37 -3.07 -3.08
N LEU A 497 12.20 -3.44 -4.34
CA LEU A 497 12.13 -4.85 -4.73
C LEU A 497 13.51 -5.54 -4.67
N ALA A 498 13.56 -6.76 -4.13
CA ALA A 498 14.77 -7.59 -4.07
C ALA A 498 14.98 -8.40 -5.36
N MET A 499 15.17 -7.68 -6.47
CA MET A 499 15.09 -8.23 -7.84
C MET A 499 16.15 -9.28 -8.21
N ALA A 500 17.24 -9.41 -7.43
CA ALA A 500 18.27 -10.41 -7.69
C ALA A 500 17.89 -11.83 -7.23
N ILE A 501 16.87 -11.98 -6.37
CA ILE A 501 16.47 -13.28 -5.80
C ILE A 501 15.89 -14.21 -6.87
N PRO A 502 14.93 -13.79 -7.73
CA PRO A 502 14.40 -14.67 -8.77
C PRO A 502 15.46 -15.19 -9.74
N ASP A 503 16.40 -14.34 -10.17
CA ASP A 503 17.51 -14.74 -11.05
C ASP A 503 18.33 -15.89 -10.45
N LYS A 504 18.52 -15.87 -9.13
CA LYS A 504 19.24 -16.95 -8.43
C LYS A 504 18.50 -18.28 -8.53
N TRP A 505 17.20 -18.28 -8.33
CA TRP A 505 16.37 -19.49 -8.44
C TRP A 505 16.31 -19.99 -9.88
N ILE A 506 16.16 -19.09 -10.86
CA ILE A 506 16.16 -19.45 -12.29
C ILE A 506 17.49 -20.12 -12.68
N ASP A 507 18.64 -19.54 -12.31
CA ASP A 507 19.96 -20.15 -12.57
C ASP A 507 20.06 -21.54 -11.95
N TYR A 508 19.66 -21.68 -10.68
CA TYR A 508 19.74 -22.95 -9.96
C TYR A 508 18.88 -24.04 -10.59
N LEU A 509 17.65 -23.69 -10.99
CA LEU A 509 16.70 -24.63 -11.59
C LEU A 509 17.06 -25.01 -13.04
N LYS A 510 17.67 -24.10 -13.81
CA LYS A 510 18.04 -24.35 -15.21
C LYS A 510 19.40 -24.99 -15.36
N ASN A 511 20.37 -24.56 -14.55
CA ASN A 511 21.80 -24.77 -14.84
C ASN A 511 22.52 -25.65 -13.80
N LYS A 512 21.90 -25.93 -12.64
CA LYS A 512 22.51 -26.73 -11.57
C LYS A 512 21.65 -27.92 -11.18
N LYS A 513 22.28 -29.04 -10.83
CA LYS A 513 21.60 -30.18 -10.19
C LYS A 513 21.42 -29.89 -8.71
N ASP A 514 20.40 -30.45 -8.06
CA ASP A 514 20.11 -30.26 -6.63
C ASP A 514 21.35 -30.47 -5.73
N ILE A 515 22.17 -31.50 -6.01
CA ILE A 515 23.36 -31.81 -5.20
C ILE A 515 24.50 -30.79 -5.37
N ASP A 516 24.47 -30.01 -6.45
CA ASP A 516 25.44 -28.95 -6.77
C ASP A 516 24.97 -27.56 -6.28
N TRP A 517 23.79 -27.47 -5.68
CA TRP A 517 23.29 -26.23 -5.08
C TRP A 517 24.14 -25.86 -3.86
N SER A 518 24.63 -24.62 -3.81
CA SER A 518 25.39 -24.14 -2.66
C SER A 518 24.45 -23.48 -1.66
N MET A 519 24.47 -23.99 -0.44
CA MET A 519 23.68 -23.42 0.66
C MET A 519 24.16 -22.01 1.00
N LYS A 520 25.47 -21.77 0.92
CA LYS A 520 26.08 -20.44 1.12
C LYS A 520 25.66 -19.45 0.04
N GLU A 521 25.62 -19.87 -1.22
CA GLU A 521 25.19 -18.98 -2.31
C GLU A 521 23.70 -18.63 -2.19
N ILE A 522 22.83 -19.57 -1.79
CA ILE A 522 21.41 -19.29 -1.53
C ILE A 522 21.28 -18.26 -0.41
N VAL A 523 21.89 -18.53 0.74
CA VAL A 523 21.84 -17.61 1.89
C VAL A 523 22.39 -16.25 1.50
N TRP A 524 23.57 -16.20 0.86
CA TRP A 524 24.17 -14.94 0.45
C TRP A 524 23.25 -14.14 -0.47
N SER A 525 22.62 -14.78 -1.47
CA SER A 525 21.68 -14.08 -2.37
C SER A 525 20.44 -13.54 -1.65
N LEU A 526 19.96 -14.20 -0.59
CA LEU A 526 18.81 -13.76 0.19
C LEU A 526 19.17 -12.67 1.22
N THR A 527 20.37 -12.73 1.81
CA THR A 527 20.79 -11.85 2.90
C THR A 527 21.65 -10.66 2.46
N ASN A 528 22.16 -10.66 1.21
CA ASN A 528 23.01 -9.59 0.69
C ASN A 528 22.17 -8.35 0.32
N ARG A 529 21.75 -7.63 1.36
CA ARG A 529 20.99 -6.39 1.29
C ARG A 529 21.51 -5.37 2.29
N ARG A 530 21.03 -4.13 2.17
CA ARG A 530 21.33 -3.06 3.12
C ARG A 530 20.36 -3.16 4.29
N TYR A 531 20.81 -3.60 5.47
CA TYR A 531 19.93 -3.75 6.64
C TYR A 531 19.32 -2.44 7.16
N THR A 532 19.80 -1.29 6.69
CA THR A 532 19.26 0.04 7.00
C THR A 532 18.09 0.44 6.09
N GLU A 533 17.78 -0.36 5.05
CA GLU A 533 16.78 -0.07 4.04
C GLU A 533 15.93 -1.33 3.81
N LYS A 534 14.60 -1.18 3.82
CA LYS A 534 13.70 -2.34 3.71
C LYS A 534 13.58 -2.83 2.28
N CYS A 535 13.46 -4.14 2.08
CA CYS A 535 13.13 -4.72 0.80
C CYS A 535 11.92 -5.67 0.83
N VAL A 536 11.22 -5.76 -0.30
CA VAL A 536 10.20 -6.78 -0.56
C VAL A 536 10.86 -7.91 -1.34
N ALA A 537 10.83 -9.11 -0.76
CA ALA A 537 11.40 -10.32 -1.35
C ALA A 537 10.33 -11.15 -2.07
N TYR A 538 10.71 -11.81 -3.15
CA TYR A 538 9.85 -12.68 -3.94
C TYR A 538 10.69 -13.71 -4.69
N ALA A 539 10.16 -14.92 -4.83
CA ALA A 539 10.88 -16.03 -5.47
C ALA A 539 10.78 -15.98 -7.00
N GLU A 540 9.65 -15.49 -7.50
CA GLU A 540 9.30 -15.35 -8.91
C GLU A 540 8.30 -14.19 -9.06
N SER A 541 8.36 -13.46 -10.17
CA SER A 541 7.50 -12.30 -10.47
C SER A 541 6.92 -12.38 -11.88
N HIS A 542 6.10 -11.40 -12.23
CA HIS A 542 5.60 -11.18 -13.57
C HIS A 542 6.72 -10.97 -14.62
N ASP A 543 7.95 -10.56 -14.26
CA ASP A 543 9.05 -10.34 -15.22
C ASP A 543 9.37 -11.61 -16.03
N GLN A 544 9.22 -12.77 -15.40
CA GLN A 544 9.36 -14.07 -16.05
C GLN A 544 8.37 -14.24 -17.20
N ALA A 545 7.17 -13.63 -17.12
CA ALA A 545 6.22 -13.57 -18.24
C ALA A 545 6.74 -12.73 -19.41
N ILE A 546 7.33 -11.57 -19.12
CA ILE A 546 7.74 -10.59 -20.13
C ILE A 546 8.92 -11.12 -20.95
N VAL A 547 9.91 -11.75 -20.30
CA VAL A 547 11.08 -12.31 -20.98
C VAL A 547 10.83 -13.71 -21.57
N GLY A 548 9.62 -14.26 -21.41
CA GLY A 548 9.22 -15.56 -21.95
C GLY A 548 9.80 -16.76 -21.20
N ASP A 549 10.03 -16.61 -19.89
CA ASP A 549 10.47 -17.67 -19.00
C ASP A 549 9.30 -18.52 -18.47
N LYS A 550 9.65 -19.59 -17.74
CA LYS A 550 8.72 -20.52 -17.10
C LYS A 550 8.57 -20.20 -15.62
N THR A 551 7.42 -20.51 -15.02
CA THR A 551 7.24 -20.48 -13.56
C THR A 551 8.19 -21.45 -12.87
N ILE A 552 8.50 -21.25 -11.58
CA ILE A 552 9.31 -22.18 -10.78
C ILE A 552 8.68 -23.58 -10.80
N ALA A 553 7.35 -23.67 -10.66
CA ALA A 553 6.62 -24.93 -10.74
C ALA A 553 6.87 -25.64 -12.09
N PHE A 554 6.82 -24.91 -13.20
CA PHE A 554 7.04 -25.49 -14.53
C PHE A 554 8.52 -25.76 -14.83
N LEU A 555 9.47 -25.05 -14.22
CA LEU A 555 10.90 -25.42 -14.24
C LEU A 555 11.16 -26.71 -13.45
N LEU A 556 10.47 -26.91 -12.33
CA LEU A 556 10.63 -28.08 -11.47
C LEU A 556 9.98 -29.36 -12.05
N MET A 557 8.80 -29.23 -12.65
CA MET A 557 7.94 -30.37 -13.01
C MET A 557 7.69 -30.49 -14.53
N ASP A 558 7.85 -29.40 -15.29
CA ASP A 558 7.64 -29.33 -16.75
C ASP A 558 6.32 -30.04 -17.17
N LYS A 559 6.32 -30.76 -18.29
CA LYS A 559 5.14 -31.44 -18.83
C LYS A 559 4.57 -32.53 -17.93
N LYS A 560 5.28 -32.97 -16.86
CA LYS A 560 4.72 -33.92 -15.90
C LYS A 560 3.56 -33.31 -15.13
N MET A 561 3.45 -31.98 -15.04
CA MET A 561 2.29 -31.35 -14.41
C MET A 561 0.96 -31.75 -15.05
N TYR A 562 0.92 -31.91 -16.38
CA TYR A 562 -0.33 -32.23 -17.09
C TYR A 562 -0.89 -33.63 -16.81
N SER A 563 -0.06 -34.57 -16.37
CA SER A 563 -0.47 -35.97 -16.13
C SER A 563 -0.15 -36.50 -14.74
N GLY A 564 0.62 -35.76 -13.94
CA GLY A 564 1.10 -36.17 -12.63
C GLY A 564 0.51 -35.40 -11.45
N MET A 565 -0.35 -34.41 -11.70
CA MET A 565 -0.96 -33.59 -10.65
C MET A 565 -2.26 -34.16 -10.09
N SER A 566 -2.69 -35.36 -10.50
CA SER A 566 -3.83 -36.03 -9.85
C SER A 566 -3.45 -36.48 -8.44
N ASP A 567 -4.36 -36.29 -7.51
CA ASP A 567 -4.27 -36.74 -6.13
C ASP A 567 -4.86 -38.15 -5.92
N LEU A 568 -5.43 -38.75 -6.96
CA LEU A 568 -6.01 -40.11 -6.90
C LEU A 568 -4.94 -41.22 -6.98
N GLU A 569 -3.77 -40.90 -7.53
CA GLU A 569 -2.65 -41.81 -7.72
C GLU A 569 -1.41 -41.26 -7.01
N PRO A 570 -0.51 -42.11 -6.48
CA PRO A 570 0.75 -41.65 -5.91
C PRO A 570 1.52 -40.74 -6.88
N ALA A 571 2.05 -39.64 -6.36
CA ALA A 571 2.86 -38.73 -7.15
C ALA A 571 4.13 -39.44 -7.65
N SER A 572 4.57 -39.10 -8.87
CA SER A 572 5.89 -39.54 -9.32
C SER A 572 7.00 -38.79 -8.57
N PRO A 573 8.24 -39.31 -8.48
CA PRO A 573 9.34 -38.62 -7.81
C PRO A 573 9.64 -37.20 -8.34
N VAL A 574 9.29 -36.91 -9.60
CA VAL A 574 9.42 -35.57 -10.19
C VAL A 574 8.40 -34.60 -9.59
N ILE A 575 7.16 -35.05 -9.37
CA ILE A 575 6.09 -34.23 -8.81
C ILE A 575 6.31 -34.03 -7.31
N GLU A 576 6.71 -35.09 -6.58
CA GLU A 576 7.09 -34.97 -5.15
C GLU A 576 8.23 -33.97 -4.97
N ARG A 577 9.31 -34.10 -5.77
CA ARG A 577 10.40 -33.11 -5.79
C ARG A 577 9.89 -31.70 -6.05
N GLY A 578 9.01 -31.55 -7.05
CA GLY A 578 8.52 -30.24 -7.48
C GLY A 578 7.66 -29.54 -6.42
N ILE A 579 6.72 -30.26 -5.81
CA ILE A 579 5.86 -29.74 -4.74
C ILE A 579 6.71 -29.36 -3.52
N SER A 580 7.65 -30.23 -3.10
CA SER A 580 8.52 -29.92 -1.95
C SER A 580 9.41 -28.70 -2.21
N LEU A 581 10.11 -28.65 -3.36
CA LEU A 581 11.01 -27.54 -3.66
C LEU A 581 10.28 -26.23 -3.91
N HIS A 582 9.08 -26.24 -4.49
CA HIS A 582 8.25 -25.04 -4.66
C HIS A 582 7.98 -24.38 -3.30
N LYS A 583 7.43 -25.15 -2.34
CA LYS A 583 7.20 -24.71 -0.96
C LYS A 583 8.47 -24.20 -0.28
N MET A 584 9.57 -24.96 -0.37
CA MET A 584 10.83 -24.58 0.28
C MET A 584 11.43 -23.30 -0.30
N ILE A 585 11.40 -23.12 -1.63
CA ILE A 585 11.94 -21.93 -2.30
C ILE A 585 11.12 -20.68 -1.93
N HIS A 586 9.80 -20.78 -1.97
CA HIS A 586 8.91 -19.69 -1.58
C HIS A 586 9.14 -19.30 -0.11
N PHE A 587 9.21 -20.28 0.78
CA PHE A 587 9.30 -20.01 2.21
C PHE A 587 10.66 -19.49 2.67
N ILE A 588 11.77 -20.03 2.15
CA ILE A 588 13.10 -19.49 2.48
C ILE A 588 13.26 -18.06 1.94
N THR A 589 12.63 -17.76 0.81
CA THR A 589 12.63 -16.42 0.23
C THR A 589 11.86 -15.44 1.11
N MET A 590 10.68 -15.82 1.61
CA MET A 590 9.91 -15.01 2.55
C MET A 590 10.69 -14.78 3.85
N ALA A 591 11.13 -15.84 4.51
CA ALA A 591 11.69 -15.75 5.86
C ALA A 591 13.08 -15.07 5.91
N LEU A 592 13.91 -15.24 4.87
CA LEU A 592 15.30 -14.78 4.87
C LEU A 592 15.57 -13.59 3.93
N GLY A 593 14.71 -13.37 2.92
CA GLY A 593 14.97 -12.47 1.80
C GLY A 593 14.77 -10.97 2.08
N GLY A 594 13.92 -10.59 3.03
CA GLY A 594 13.59 -9.18 3.25
C GLY A 594 12.66 -8.88 4.43
N GLU A 595 12.06 -7.70 4.36
CA GLU A 595 11.14 -7.11 5.35
C GLU A 595 9.70 -7.00 4.84
N GLY A 596 9.44 -7.63 3.69
CA GLY A 596 8.14 -7.78 3.04
C GLY A 596 8.19 -8.94 2.06
N TYR A 597 7.03 -9.46 1.67
CA TYR A 597 6.90 -10.58 0.74
C TYR A 597 5.97 -10.24 -0.41
N LEU A 598 6.27 -10.73 -1.61
CA LEU A 598 5.42 -10.60 -2.78
C LEU A 598 5.26 -11.94 -3.51
N ASN A 599 4.04 -12.20 -3.98
CA ASN A 599 3.70 -13.32 -4.86
C ASN A 599 2.86 -12.85 -6.05
N PHE A 600 3.19 -13.29 -7.26
CA PHE A 600 2.41 -12.99 -8.46
C PHE A 600 1.28 -14.00 -8.69
N MET A 601 0.12 -13.52 -9.15
CA MET A 601 -1.11 -14.30 -9.30
C MET A 601 -0.95 -15.69 -9.94
N GLY A 602 -1.28 -16.71 -9.16
CA GLY A 602 -1.24 -18.12 -9.51
C GLY A 602 0.03 -18.86 -9.10
N ASN A 603 1.12 -18.14 -8.79
CA ASN A 603 2.37 -18.78 -8.38
C ASN A 603 2.27 -19.42 -6.99
N GLU A 604 1.34 -18.96 -6.14
CA GLU A 604 1.07 -19.49 -4.79
C GLU A 604 0.65 -20.96 -4.80
N PHE A 605 -0.03 -21.39 -5.86
CA PHE A 605 -0.44 -22.79 -6.03
C PHE A 605 0.37 -23.51 -7.09
N GLY A 606 1.47 -22.91 -7.56
CA GLY A 606 2.31 -23.48 -8.62
C GLY A 606 1.57 -23.61 -9.94
N HIS A 607 0.94 -22.53 -10.41
CA HIS A 607 0.27 -22.50 -11.72
C HIS A 607 1.23 -23.01 -12.82
N PRO A 608 0.79 -23.92 -13.70
CA PRO A 608 1.64 -24.50 -14.73
C PRO A 608 1.95 -23.49 -15.85
N GLU A 609 2.74 -23.92 -16.83
CA GLU A 609 2.97 -23.19 -18.08
C GLU A 609 3.77 -21.88 -17.90
N TRP A 610 3.32 -20.82 -18.55
CA TRP A 610 3.88 -19.46 -18.55
C TRP A 610 2.77 -18.49 -18.94
N ILE A 611 3.05 -17.20 -18.88
CA ILE A 611 2.14 -16.14 -19.30
C ILE A 611 2.60 -15.61 -20.64
N ASP A 612 1.67 -15.43 -21.58
CA ASP A 612 1.96 -14.85 -22.89
C ASP A 612 0.72 -14.10 -23.39
N PHE A 613 0.90 -12.82 -23.71
CA PHE A 613 -0.19 -11.94 -24.14
C PHE A 613 -0.47 -12.10 -25.64
N PRO A 614 -1.68 -11.79 -26.10
CA PRO A 614 -2.02 -11.79 -27.52
C PRO A 614 -1.08 -10.90 -28.34
N ARG A 615 -0.36 -11.51 -29.29
CA ARG A 615 0.56 -10.81 -30.20
C ARG A 615 0.70 -11.59 -31.51
N ASP A 616 1.30 -10.97 -32.52
CA ASP A 616 1.53 -11.63 -33.82
C ASP A 616 2.24 -13.00 -33.68
N GLY A 617 3.28 -13.05 -32.86
CA GLY A 617 4.09 -14.26 -32.65
C GLY A 617 3.37 -15.47 -32.04
N ASN A 618 2.18 -15.29 -31.44
CA ASN A 618 1.33 -16.38 -30.95
C ASN A 618 -0.05 -16.43 -31.63
N ARG A 619 -0.20 -15.72 -32.76
CA ARG A 619 -1.45 -15.57 -33.52
C ARG A 619 -2.59 -14.99 -32.67
N TRP A 620 -2.28 -13.97 -31.87
CA TRP A 620 -3.25 -13.25 -31.04
C TRP A 620 -3.99 -14.15 -30.04
N SER A 621 -3.29 -15.15 -29.51
CA SER A 621 -3.87 -16.12 -28.58
C SER A 621 -3.99 -15.53 -27.17
N TYR A 622 -5.14 -15.77 -26.55
CA TYR A 622 -5.39 -15.49 -25.13
C TYR A 622 -5.20 -16.74 -24.24
N ASP A 623 -4.84 -17.89 -24.79
CA ASP A 623 -4.75 -19.16 -24.05
C ASP A 623 -3.79 -19.13 -22.85
N LYS A 624 -2.73 -18.32 -22.92
CA LYS A 624 -1.75 -18.11 -21.84
C LYS A 624 -1.93 -16.77 -21.11
N CYS A 625 -2.94 -15.99 -21.47
CA CYS A 625 -3.28 -14.71 -20.86
C CYS A 625 -4.52 -14.89 -19.96
N ARG A 626 -4.42 -15.85 -19.02
CA ARG A 626 -5.50 -16.28 -18.10
C ARG A 626 -4.93 -16.96 -16.86
N ARG A 627 -5.73 -17.18 -15.81
CA ARG A 627 -5.41 -17.93 -14.58
C ARG A 627 -6.35 -19.12 -14.38
N GLN A 628 -5.79 -20.33 -14.31
CA GLN A 628 -6.56 -21.59 -14.24
C GLN A 628 -7.00 -21.91 -12.80
N TRP A 629 -7.92 -21.13 -12.23
CA TRP A 629 -8.43 -21.31 -10.86
C TRP A 629 -9.06 -22.68 -10.62
N ASN A 630 -9.64 -23.27 -11.66
CA ASN A 630 -10.17 -24.63 -11.61
C ASN A 630 -9.12 -25.67 -11.18
N LEU A 631 -7.82 -25.43 -11.38
CA LEU A 631 -6.76 -26.35 -10.96
C LEU A 631 -6.59 -26.40 -9.45
N VAL A 632 -6.71 -25.26 -8.77
CA VAL A 632 -6.57 -25.16 -7.31
C VAL A 632 -7.87 -25.49 -6.59
N ASP A 633 -9.02 -25.18 -7.20
CA ASP A 633 -10.36 -25.45 -6.63
C ASP A 633 -10.76 -26.92 -6.66
N THR A 634 -10.07 -27.75 -7.45
CA THR A 634 -10.43 -29.15 -7.66
C THR A 634 -9.71 -30.07 -6.67
N ASP A 635 -10.46 -30.71 -5.77
CA ASP A 635 -9.91 -31.57 -4.71
C ASP A 635 -9.11 -32.78 -5.20
N HIS A 636 -9.37 -33.31 -6.40
CA HIS A 636 -8.61 -34.46 -6.91
C HIS A 636 -7.29 -34.07 -7.61
N LEU A 637 -6.87 -32.81 -7.48
CA LEU A 637 -5.59 -32.31 -7.97
C LEU A 637 -4.68 -31.85 -6.82
N ARG A 638 -3.38 -31.83 -7.07
CA ARG A 638 -2.32 -31.54 -6.09
C ARG A 638 -2.00 -30.05 -5.93
N TYR A 639 -2.59 -29.15 -6.74
CA TYR A 639 -2.34 -27.71 -6.63
C TYR A 639 -2.81 -27.14 -5.28
N LYS A 640 -3.88 -27.69 -4.70
CA LYS A 640 -4.39 -27.37 -3.37
C LYS A 640 -3.32 -27.45 -2.27
N TYR A 641 -2.34 -28.33 -2.41
CA TYR A 641 -1.28 -28.53 -1.44
C TYR A 641 -0.29 -27.36 -1.36
N MET A 642 0.12 -26.83 -2.52
CA MET A 642 0.96 -25.65 -2.58
C MET A 642 0.18 -24.41 -2.10
N ASN A 643 -1.10 -24.29 -2.49
CA ASN A 643 -1.96 -23.21 -2.00
C ASN A 643 -2.17 -23.24 -0.48
N ALA A 644 -2.42 -24.41 0.10
CA ALA A 644 -2.59 -24.57 1.54
C ALA A 644 -1.31 -24.20 2.30
N PHE A 645 -0.15 -24.55 1.75
CA PHE A 645 1.14 -24.18 2.33
C PHE A 645 1.40 -22.67 2.23
N ASP A 646 1.10 -22.02 1.10
CA ASP A 646 1.20 -20.57 0.95
C ASP A 646 0.33 -19.83 1.99
N ARG A 647 -0.90 -20.29 2.19
CA ARG A 647 -1.79 -19.77 3.24
C ARG A 647 -1.17 -19.91 4.63
N ALA A 648 -0.70 -21.10 4.98
CA ALA A 648 -0.10 -21.37 6.29
C ALA A 648 1.19 -20.56 6.51
N MET A 649 1.99 -20.36 5.46
CA MET A 649 3.19 -19.52 5.47
C MET A 649 2.85 -18.05 5.76
N ASN A 650 1.85 -17.48 5.09
CA ASN A 650 1.42 -16.11 5.34
C ASN A 650 0.79 -15.93 6.73
N LEU A 651 0.01 -16.91 7.20
CA LEU A 651 -0.56 -16.92 8.55
C LEU A 651 0.52 -17.02 9.64
N LEU A 652 1.61 -17.75 9.37
CA LEU A 652 2.73 -17.85 10.31
C LEU A 652 3.39 -16.48 10.53
N ASP A 653 3.60 -15.70 9.47
CA ASP A 653 4.12 -14.33 9.61
C ASP A 653 3.12 -13.41 10.30
N ASP A 654 1.82 -13.56 10.02
CA ASP A 654 0.79 -12.79 10.71
C ASP A 654 0.86 -12.98 12.24
N ARG A 655 1.10 -14.22 12.69
CA ARG A 655 1.22 -14.56 14.12
C ARG A 655 2.55 -14.19 14.77
N PHE A 656 3.67 -14.37 14.06
CA PHE A 656 5.01 -14.24 14.65
C PHE A 656 5.79 -13.01 14.15
N SER A 657 5.25 -12.27 13.20
CA SER A 657 5.81 -11.02 12.63
C SER A 657 7.29 -11.12 12.24
N PHE A 658 7.73 -12.27 11.72
CA PHE A 658 9.14 -12.52 11.46
C PHE A 658 9.69 -11.65 10.31
N LEU A 659 8.85 -11.23 9.35
CA LEU A 659 9.26 -10.28 8.30
C LEU A 659 9.67 -8.92 8.87
N ALA A 660 8.99 -8.44 9.92
CA ALA A 660 9.33 -7.16 10.55
C ALA A 660 10.48 -7.25 11.55
N SER A 661 10.88 -8.46 11.95
CA SER A 661 11.97 -8.64 12.90
C SER A 661 13.33 -8.32 12.29
N THR A 662 14.15 -7.57 13.02
CA THR A 662 15.56 -7.33 12.73
C THR A 662 16.47 -8.46 13.19
N LYS A 663 15.99 -9.35 14.08
CA LYS A 663 16.73 -10.54 14.51
C LYS A 663 16.76 -11.54 13.36
N GLN A 664 17.92 -11.63 12.70
CA GLN A 664 18.18 -12.58 11.63
C GLN A 664 19.57 -13.19 11.82
N ILE A 665 19.64 -14.50 12.09
CA ILE A 665 20.90 -15.18 12.39
C ILE A 665 20.93 -16.51 11.63
N VAL A 666 21.84 -16.64 10.66
CA VAL A 666 22.07 -17.94 9.97
C VAL A 666 23.13 -18.71 10.74
N SER A 667 22.72 -19.76 11.46
CA SER A 667 23.61 -20.57 12.30
C SER A 667 24.26 -21.71 11.51
N SER A 668 23.63 -22.25 10.47
CA SER A 668 24.22 -23.31 9.65
C SER A 668 23.96 -23.14 8.16
N MET A 669 24.99 -23.41 7.36
CA MET A 669 24.98 -23.48 5.89
C MET A 669 25.75 -24.74 5.47
N ASP A 670 25.25 -25.91 5.86
CA ASP A 670 25.94 -27.18 5.64
C ASP A 670 25.87 -27.57 4.15
N GLU A 671 27.00 -27.41 3.46
CA GLU A 671 27.12 -27.73 2.04
C GLU A 671 27.11 -29.23 1.75
N LYS A 672 27.55 -30.06 2.71
CA LYS A 672 27.59 -31.51 2.52
C LYS A 672 26.20 -32.08 2.73
N ASP A 673 25.57 -31.72 3.84
CA ASP A 673 24.26 -32.22 4.20
C ASP A 673 23.12 -31.44 3.53
N LYS A 674 23.42 -30.33 2.84
CA LYS A 674 22.46 -29.45 2.16
C LYS A 674 21.40 -28.91 3.13
N VAL A 675 21.83 -28.59 4.36
CA VAL A 675 20.95 -28.08 5.42
C VAL A 675 21.26 -26.61 5.69
N ILE A 676 20.23 -25.78 5.68
CA ILE A 676 20.28 -24.38 6.13
C ILE A 676 19.50 -24.29 7.44
N VAL A 677 20.11 -23.67 8.46
CA VAL A 677 19.46 -23.38 9.75
C VAL A 677 19.62 -21.91 10.07
N PHE A 678 18.53 -21.25 10.44
CA PHE A 678 18.55 -19.85 10.84
C PHE A 678 17.45 -19.50 11.82
N GLU A 679 17.61 -18.37 12.50
CA GLU A 679 16.59 -17.72 13.32
C GLU A 679 16.13 -16.44 12.62
N ARG A 680 14.81 -16.24 12.59
CA ARG A 680 14.19 -14.96 12.21
C ARG A 680 13.07 -14.64 13.20
N GLY A 681 13.17 -13.52 13.90
CA GLY A 681 12.33 -13.25 15.06
C GLY A 681 12.50 -14.35 16.12
N ASP A 682 11.38 -14.88 16.61
CA ASP A 682 11.34 -15.90 17.67
C ASP A 682 11.28 -17.34 17.13
N LEU A 683 11.43 -17.49 15.81
CA LEU A 683 11.32 -18.77 15.13
C LEU A 683 12.70 -19.31 14.72
N VAL A 684 12.87 -20.63 14.83
CA VAL A 684 14.02 -21.39 14.32
C VAL A 684 13.60 -22.16 13.08
N PHE A 685 14.28 -21.92 11.96
CA PHE A 685 13.98 -22.50 10.66
C PHE A 685 15.03 -23.55 10.30
N VAL A 686 14.58 -24.71 9.81
CA VAL A 686 15.43 -25.82 9.36
C VAL A 686 14.99 -26.23 7.96
N PHE A 687 15.86 -26.03 6.97
CA PHE A 687 15.64 -26.40 5.58
C PHE A 687 16.61 -27.50 5.16
N ASN A 688 16.12 -28.69 4.84
CA ASN A 688 16.91 -29.78 4.28
C ASN A 688 16.69 -29.88 2.76
N PHE A 689 17.61 -29.28 1.98
CA PHE A 689 17.62 -29.34 0.51
C PHE A 689 18.25 -30.62 -0.04
N HIS A 690 18.72 -31.56 0.79
CA HIS A 690 19.31 -32.79 0.29
C HIS A 690 18.28 -33.58 -0.52
N PRO A 691 18.62 -34.10 -1.72
CA PRO A 691 17.65 -34.81 -2.56
C PRO A 691 17.20 -36.19 -2.05
N GLU A 692 17.83 -36.73 -1.01
CA GLU A 692 17.68 -38.15 -0.59
C GLU A 692 17.88 -38.35 0.92
N ASN A 693 18.93 -37.76 1.51
CA ASN A 693 19.26 -37.98 2.92
C ASN A 693 18.26 -37.30 3.85
N SER A 694 17.83 -38.08 4.84
CA SER A 694 17.05 -37.62 5.99
C SER A 694 17.94 -37.72 7.23
N TYR A 695 17.83 -36.76 8.15
CA TYR A 695 18.69 -36.66 9.31
C TYR A 695 17.87 -36.75 10.59
N ASP A 696 18.12 -37.79 11.40
CA ASP A 696 17.50 -37.95 12.70
C ASP A 696 18.42 -37.44 13.81
N GLY A 697 17.87 -36.63 14.70
CA GLY A 697 18.63 -36.02 15.79
C GLY A 697 19.63 -34.96 15.33
N TYR A 698 19.35 -34.27 14.22
CA TYR A 698 20.18 -33.19 13.68
C TYR A 698 20.20 -32.03 14.68
N LYS A 699 21.39 -31.65 15.15
CA LYS A 699 21.57 -30.63 16.19
C LYS A 699 21.46 -29.24 15.57
N VAL A 700 20.57 -28.39 16.10
CA VAL A 700 20.33 -27.03 15.63
C VAL A 700 20.54 -26.03 16.77
N GLY A 701 21.17 -24.89 16.48
CA GLY A 701 21.39 -23.83 17.47
C GLY A 701 20.17 -22.92 17.62
N CYS A 702 19.96 -22.39 18.81
CA CYS A 702 18.87 -21.46 19.14
C CYS A 702 19.27 -20.45 20.22
N ASP A 703 18.51 -19.36 20.34
CA ASP A 703 18.75 -18.31 21.32
C ASP A 703 18.41 -18.71 22.74
N LEU A 704 17.12 -18.90 23.01
CA LEU A 704 16.59 -19.07 24.35
C LEU A 704 16.53 -20.56 24.71
N PRO A 705 16.87 -20.93 25.95
CA PRO A 705 16.64 -22.29 26.43
C PRO A 705 15.15 -22.55 26.65
N GLY A 706 14.77 -23.82 26.74
CA GLY A 706 13.44 -24.29 27.08
C GLY A 706 13.00 -25.43 26.17
N LYS A 707 11.74 -25.37 25.75
CA LYS A 707 11.07 -26.38 24.94
C LYS A 707 10.62 -25.78 23.61
N TYR A 708 10.92 -26.46 22.52
CA TYR A 708 10.51 -26.06 21.18
C TYR A 708 9.51 -27.05 20.58
N ARG A 709 8.52 -26.53 19.84
CA ARG A 709 7.53 -27.30 19.07
C ARG A 709 7.45 -26.80 17.64
N VAL A 710 6.90 -27.63 16.75
CA VAL A 710 6.69 -27.28 15.34
C VAL A 710 5.66 -26.15 15.24
N ALA A 711 6.06 -25.05 14.60
CA ALA A 711 5.19 -23.95 14.22
C ALA A 711 4.59 -24.17 12.81
N LEU A 712 5.41 -24.68 11.88
CA LEU A 712 4.99 -25.05 10.53
C LEU A 712 5.88 -26.18 10.00
N ASP A 713 5.27 -27.22 9.44
CA ASP A 713 5.96 -28.33 8.79
C ASP A 713 5.47 -28.51 7.34
N SER A 714 6.37 -28.29 6.38
CA SER A 714 6.06 -28.54 4.96
C SER A 714 5.82 -30.01 4.60
N ASP A 715 6.26 -30.97 5.43
CA ASP A 715 6.04 -32.40 5.21
C ASP A 715 4.65 -32.87 5.69
N ALA A 716 3.83 -32.00 6.27
CA ALA A 716 2.47 -32.35 6.67
C ALA A 716 1.63 -32.82 5.46
N LEU A 717 0.71 -33.76 5.72
CA LEU A 717 -0.13 -34.37 4.68
C LEU A 717 -1.01 -33.35 3.97
N GLU A 718 -1.48 -32.33 4.69
CA GLU A 718 -2.29 -31.22 4.15
C GLU A 718 -1.53 -30.32 3.17
N PHE A 719 -0.20 -30.42 3.14
CA PHE A 719 0.67 -29.75 2.18
C PHE A 719 1.24 -30.73 1.15
N GLY A 720 0.71 -31.95 1.07
CA GLY A 720 1.15 -32.99 0.13
C GLY A 720 2.52 -33.58 0.47
N GLY A 721 2.96 -33.47 1.73
CA GLY A 721 4.13 -34.17 2.24
C GLY A 721 3.81 -35.60 2.71
N LEU A 722 4.76 -36.22 3.42
CA LEU A 722 4.66 -37.62 3.86
C LEU A 722 4.27 -37.80 5.35
N GLY A 723 4.10 -36.73 6.10
CA GLY A 723 3.71 -36.74 7.52
C GLY A 723 4.75 -37.41 8.43
N ARG A 724 6.05 -37.19 8.17
CA ARG A 724 7.14 -37.88 8.90
C ARG A 724 7.56 -37.17 10.18
N ILE A 725 7.13 -35.93 10.38
CA ILE A 725 7.50 -35.10 11.53
C ILE A 725 6.33 -35.07 12.52
N GLY A 726 6.64 -35.26 13.81
CA GLY A 726 5.64 -35.21 14.88
C GLY A 726 5.46 -33.78 15.38
N ASN A 727 4.28 -33.20 15.19
CA ASN A 727 3.98 -31.82 15.60
C ASN A 727 3.93 -31.64 17.13
N ASP A 728 3.55 -32.69 17.87
CA ASP A 728 3.44 -32.68 19.33
C ASP A 728 4.76 -33.03 20.05
N VAL A 729 5.85 -33.23 19.31
CA VAL A 729 7.13 -33.62 19.90
C VAL A 729 7.78 -32.42 20.58
N ASP A 730 8.12 -32.60 21.86
CA ASP A 730 8.87 -31.62 22.63
C ASP A 730 10.36 -31.71 22.32
N HIS A 731 10.94 -30.61 21.85
CA HIS A 731 12.36 -30.49 21.54
C HIS A 731 13.05 -29.66 22.64
N PHE A 732 13.59 -30.35 23.65
CA PHE A 732 14.28 -29.70 24.77
C PHE A 732 15.67 -29.19 24.39
N THR A 733 15.99 -27.98 24.83
CA THR A 733 17.31 -27.40 24.61
C THR A 733 18.37 -27.96 25.55
N SER A 734 19.61 -28.02 25.08
CA SER A 734 20.83 -28.20 25.87
C SER A 734 21.67 -26.92 25.83
N PRO A 735 22.30 -26.52 26.95
CA PRO A 735 23.18 -25.37 26.98
C PRO A 735 24.48 -25.64 26.20
N GLU A 736 24.94 -24.64 25.45
CA GLU A 736 26.13 -24.71 24.59
C GLU A 736 27.11 -23.60 24.98
N GLY A 737 27.99 -23.91 25.94
CA GLY A 737 29.02 -22.97 26.35
C GLY A 737 28.50 -21.81 27.21
N ILE A 738 29.11 -20.63 27.04
CA ILE A 738 28.82 -19.42 27.81
C ILE A 738 28.21 -18.38 26.87
N PRO A 739 27.01 -17.83 27.18
CA PRO A 739 26.41 -16.76 26.40
C PRO A 739 27.37 -15.59 26.15
N GLY A 740 27.46 -15.12 24.91
CA GLY A 740 28.38 -14.05 24.52
C GLY A 740 29.84 -14.48 24.29
N VAL A 741 30.17 -15.77 24.39
CA VAL A 741 31.50 -16.33 24.09
C VAL A 741 31.41 -17.30 22.89
N PRO A 742 31.49 -16.79 21.63
CA PRO A 742 31.18 -17.56 20.42
C PRO A 742 31.96 -18.87 20.28
N GLU A 743 33.20 -18.91 20.76
CA GLU A 743 34.08 -20.09 20.65
C GLU A 743 33.61 -21.28 21.50
N THR A 744 32.79 -21.03 22.52
CA THR A 744 32.21 -22.07 23.37
C THR A 744 30.83 -22.54 22.92
N ASN A 745 30.22 -21.80 21.99
CA ASN A 745 28.84 -21.95 21.57
C ASN A 745 28.72 -22.92 20.38
N PHE A 746 27.54 -23.51 20.20
CA PHE A 746 27.26 -24.32 19.02
C PHE A 746 26.84 -23.41 17.87
N ASN A 747 27.68 -23.30 16.84
CA ASN A 747 27.41 -22.43 15.69
C ASN A 747 27.08 -20.98 16.09
N ASN A 748 27.80 -20.45 17.09
CA ASN A 748 27.58 -19.13 17.70
C ASN A 748 26.22 -18.95 18.41
N ARG A 749 25.52 -20.04 18.75
CA ARG A 749 24.26 -20.02 19.52
C ARG A 749 24.46 -20.61 20.91
N PRO A 750 23.94 -19.96 21.97
CA PRO A 750 24.18 -20.36 23.36
C PRO A 750 23.40 -21.62 23.78
N ASN A 751 22.42 -22.05 22.99
CA ASN A 751 21.62 -23.24 23.24
C ASN A 751 21.45 -24.06 21.95
N SER A 752 21.11 -25.33 22.07
CA SER A 752 20.77 -26.18 20.92
C SER A 752 19.66 -27.19 21.25
N PHE A 753 18.94 -27.66 20.25
CA PHE A 753 18.07 -28.83 20.37
C PHE A 753 18.29 -29.75 19.15
N LYS A 754 17.65 -30.91 19.15
CA LYS A 754 17.77 -31.90 18.06
C LYS A 754 16.45 -32.04 17.33
N VAL A 755 16.48 -32.21 16.02
CA VAL A 755 15.27 -32.36 15.19
C VAL A 755 15.38 -33.57 14.26
N SER A 756 14.24 -34.06 13.76
CA SER A 756 14.23 -34.85 12.52
C SER A 756 14.10 -33.88 11.34
N ALA A 757 14.97 -34.03 10.35
CA ALA A 757 15.00 -33.23 9.14
C ALA A 757 14.96 -34.16 7.91
N PRO A 758 13.77 -34.61 7.48
CA PRO A 758 13.64 -35.44 6.28
C PRO A 758 14.10 -34.71 5.01
N SER A 759 14.50 -35.48 3.99
CA SER A 759 14.89 -34.92 2.69
C SER A 759 13.80 -34.04 2.08
N ARG A 760 14.19 -32.88 1.54
CA ARG A 760 13.33 -31.87 0.90
C ARG A 760 12.16 -31.42 1.78
N THR A 761 12.49 -31.03 3.01
CA THR A 761 11.54 -30.45 3.96
C THR A 761 12.08 -29.12 4.49
N CYS A 762 11.15 -28.23 4.79
CA CYS A 762 11.36 -27.10 5.69
C CYS A 762 10.42 -27.19 6.89
N VAL A 763 10.99 -27.00 8.07
CA VAL A 763 10.30 -27.07 9.36
C VAL A 763 10.68 -25.86 10.19
N VAL A 764 9.70 -25.28 10.86
CA VAL A 764 9.88 -24.11 11.71
C VAL A 764 9.47 -24.45 13.11
N PHE A 765 10.24 -23.98 14.08
CA PHE A 765 10.02 -24.24 15.48
C PHE A 765 9.84 -22.93 16.25
N TYR A 766 8.91 -22.94 17.20
CA TYR A 766 8.71 -21.87 18.17
C TYR A 766 9.04 -22.38 19.57
N ARG A 767 9.49 -21.47 20.44
CA ARG A 767 9.67 -21.78 21.87
C ARG A 767 8.30 -21.77 22.55
N VAL A 768 7.99 -22.84 23.28
CA VAL A 768 6.80 -22.92 24.12
C VAL A 768 7.01 -22.09 25.37
N GLU A 769 6.03 -21.26 25.71
CA GLU A 769 5.99 -20.55 26.99
C GLU A 769 5.51 -21.52 28.07
N GLU A 770 6.41 -21.90 28.98
CA GLU A 770 6.17 -22.96 29.97
C GLU A 770 5.48 -22.45 31.24
N ASP A 771 5.58 -21.14 31.51
CA ASP A 771 4.91 -20.48 32.64
C ASP A 771 3.36 -20.52 32.50
N LEU A 772 2.85 -20.87 31.31
CA LEU A 772 1.42 -21.08 31.02
C LEU A 772 0.97 -22.54 31.14
N LEU A 773 1.91 -23.49 31.25
CA LEU A 773 1.64 -24.94 31.20
C LEU A 773 1.89 -25.64 32.53
N GLU A 774 2.72 -25.10 33.42
CA GLU A 774 2.93 -25.66 34.77
C GLU A 774 1.70 -25.47 35.69
N GLU A 775 0.77 -24.59 35.34
CA GLU A 775 -0.52 -24.48 36.05
C GLU A 775 -1.52 -25.58 35.68
N ASN A 776 -1.32 -26.27 34.55
CA ASN A 776 -2.33 -27.16 33.97
C ASN A 776 -2.00 -28.66 34.05
N ASN A 777 -0.85 -29.07 34.61
CA ASN A 777 -0.40 -30.47 34.64
C ASN A 777 0.12 -30.96 36.01
N ALA A 778 -0.47 -30.49 37.11
CA ALA A 778 -0.49 -31.23 38.36
C ALA A 778 -1.93 -31.67 38.62
N GLU A 779 -2.17 -32.98 38.72
CA GLU A 779 -3.37 -33.50 39.39
C GLU A 779 -3.33 -33.06 40.86
N ASP A 780 -3.79 -31.84 41.11
CA ASP A 780 -4.42 -31.45 42.36
C ASP A 780 -5.77 -30.86 41.96
N VAL A 781 -6.83 -31.64 42.17
CA VAL A 781 -8.17 -31.09 42.33
C VAL A 781 -8.13 -30.27 43.62
N VAL A 782 -7.72 -29.00 43.52
CA VAL A 782 -7.90 -28.04 44.61
C VAL A 782 -9.19 -27.29 44.34
N ASP A 783 -10.10 -27.39 45.30
CA ASP A 783 -11.36 -26.66 45.38
C ASP A 783 -11.10 -25.16 45.12
N ALA A 784 -11.89 -24.53 44.24
CA ALA A 784 -11.78 -23.12 43.83
C ALA A 784 -12.04 -22.10 44.97
N ARG A 785 -11.97 -22.58 46.22
CA ARG A 785 -12.18 -21.84 47.46
C ARG A 785 -10.89 -21.46 48.19
N GLU A 786 -9.71 -21.96 47.77
CA GLU A 786 -8.48 -21.82 48.56
C GLU A 786 -7.41 -20.82 48.04
N ASP A 787 -7.41 -20.37 46.76
CA ASP A 787 -6.42 -19.38 46.29
C ASP A 787 -6.89 -18.50 45.10
N PRO A 788 -7.28 -17.22 45.33
CA PRO A 788 -7.75 -16.29 44.29
C PRO A 788 -6.65 -15.74 43.34
N THR A 789 -5.38 -15.92 43.67
CA THR A 789 -4.27 -15.24 42.98
C THR A 789 -4.02 -15.77 41.56
N ARG A 790 -4.38 -17.03 41.30
CA ARG A 790 -4.21 -17.70 39.99
C ARG A 790 -5.30 -17.36 38.96
N VAL A 791 -6.43 -16.81 39.40
CA VAL A 791 -7.50 -16.32 38.49
C VAL A 791 -7.04 -15.07 37.73
N ALA A 792 -6.23 -14.23 38.38
CA ALA A 792 -5.66 -13.03 37.76
C ALA A 792 -4.61 -13.36 36.68
N GLU A 793 -3.87 -14.46 36.84
CA GLU A 793 -2.90 -14.94 35.86
C GLU A 793 -3.59 -15.45 34.59
N VAL A 794 -4.68 -16.22 34.71
CA VAL A 794 -5.50 -16.67 33.55
C VAL A 794 -6.05 -15.47 32.75
N ILE A 795 -6.46 -14.39 33.43
CA ILE A 795 -6.97 -13.17 32.77
C ILE A 795 -5.85 -12.39 32.06
N ALA A 796 -4.66 -12.32 32.65
CA ALA A 796 -3.51 -11.68 32.02
C ALA A 796 -3.09 -12.37 30.71
N ILE A 797 -3.20 -13.70 30.67
CA ILE A 797 -2.87 -14.53 29.50
C ILE A 797 -3.86 -14.28 28.34
N THR A 798 -5.15 -14.13 28.65
CA THR A 798 -6.17 -13.77 27.64
C THR A 798 -6.01 -12.34 27.07
N ASN A 799 -5.43 -11.41 27.82
CA ASN A 799 -5.19 -10.04 27.37
C ASN A 799 -4.00 -9.92 26.40
N GLU A 800 -3.03 -10.82 26.45
CA GLU A 800 -1.85 -10.77 25.58
C GLU A 800 -2.04 -11.44 24.22
N ASN A 801 -3.07 -12.29 24.04
CA ASN A 801 -3.32 -12.99 22.76
C ASN A 801 -4.81 -13.28 22.48
N PRO A 802 -5.58 -12.31 21.94
CA PRO A 802 -7.04 -12.42 21.75
C PRO A 802 -7.51 -13.52 20.79
N ALA A 803 -6.61 -14.14 20.02
CA ALA A 803 -6.94 -15.09 18.95
C ALA A 803 -6.98 -16.57 19.39
N MET A 804 -6.75 -16.88 20.68
CA MET A 804 -6.70 -18.26 21.20
C MET A 804 -7.97 -18.73 21.94
N VAL A 805 -9.05 -17.95 21.95
CA VAL A 805 -10.18 -18.16 22.87
C VAL A 805 -11.34 -18.93 22.23
N ASP A 806 -11.75 -20.07 22.82
CA ASP A 806 -13.09 -20.64 22.61
C ASP A 806 -14.08 -19.91 23.54
N ALA A 807 -14.88 -19.00 22.97
CA ALA A 807 -15.75 -18.07 23.68
C ALA A 807 -16.73 -18.72 24.66
N LYS A 808 -17.00 -20.03 24.56
CA LYS A 808 -17.97 -20.73 25.41
C LYS A 808 -17.37 -21.23 26.73
N GLU A 809 -16.09 -21.56 26.74
CA GLU A 809 -15.42 -22.12 27.91
C GLU A 809 -15.04 -21.01 28.92
N ASP A 810 -14.70 -19.82 28.42
CA ASP A 810 -14.25 -18.70 29.26
C ASP A 810 -15.39 -17.88 29.87
N LEU A 811 -16.56 -17.78 29.23
CA LEU A 811 -17.76 -17.20 29.86
C LEU A 811 -18.24 -18.01 31.09
N THR A 812 -17.96 -19.31 31.09
CA THR A 812 -18.31 -20.21 32.21
C THR A 812 -17.37 -19.97 33.40
N LYS A 813 -16.07 -19.74 33.13
CA LYS A 813 -15.07 -19.38 34.15
C LYS A 813 -15.33 -17.99 34.76
N VAL A 814 -15.75 -17.02 33.94
CA VAL A 814 -16.15 -15.68 34.42
C VAL A 814 -17.38 -15.74 35.33
N ALA A 815 -18.37 -16.60 35.03
CA ALA A 815 -19.52 -16.81 35.91
C ALA A 815 -19.14 -17.46 37.25
N GLU A 816 -18.16 -18.37 37.27
CA GLU A 816 -17.62 -18.95 38.50
C GLU A 816 -16.89 -17.90 39.36
N VAL A 817 -16.11 -17.02 38.75
CA VAL A 817 -15.41 -15.92 39.45
C VAL A 817 -16.40 -14.95 40.08
N ILE A 818 -17.45 -14.54 39.35
CA ILE A 818 -18.50 -13.64 39.87
C ILE A 818 -19.26 -14.29 41.05
N THR A 819 -19.49 -15.61 40.97
CA THR A 819 -20.17 -16.35 42.05
C THR A 819 -19.30 -16.43 43.31
N ILE A 820 -18.00 -16.66 43.18
CA ILE A 820 -17.05 -16.70 44.29
C ILE A 820 -16.89 -15.32 44.95
N THR A 821 -16.85 -14.24 44.15
CA THR A 821 -16.77 -12.85 44.64
C THR A 821 -18.02 -12.42 45.41
N ASN A 822 -19.21 -12.86 44.97
CA ASN A 822 -20.47 -12.61 45.67
C ASN A 822 -20.60 -13.38 47.00
N GLU A 823 -19.93 -14.53 47.14
CA GLU A 823 -19.95 -15.32 48.38
C GLU A 823 -18.93 -14.83 49.44
N ASN A 824 -17.92 -14.03 49.08
CA ASN A 824 -16.93 -13.45 50.01
C ASN A 824 -16.55 -11.98 49.67
N PRO A 825 -17.37 -10.99 50.07
CA PRO A 825 -17.22 -9.58 49.68
C PRO A 825 -15.96 -8.89 50.22
N ASP A 826 -15.35 -9.41 51.28
CA ASP A 826 -14.25 -8.75 51.99
C ASP A 826 -12.85 -9.04 51.40
N MET A 827 -12.74 -9.85 50.33
CA MET A 827 -11.46 -10.36 49.82
C MET A 827 -10.98 -9.75 48.48
N VAL A 828 -11.67 -8.76 47.91
CA VAL A 828 -11.38 -8.26 46.54
C VAL A 828 -11.10 -6.75 46.52
N ASP A 829 -9.99 -6.35 45.89
CA ASP A 829 -9.73 -4.93 45.57
C ASP A 829 -10.58 -4.52 44.36
N ALA A 830 -11.75 -3.93 44.64
CA ALA A 830 -12.81 -3.61 43.68
C ALA A 830 -12.35 -2.78 42.46
N LYS A 831 -11.18 -2.13 42.52
CA LYS A 831 -10.68 -1.26 41.45
C LYS A 831 -10.02 -2.02 40.29
N GLU A 832 -9.39 -3.16 40.58
CA GLU A 832 -8.64 -3.92 39.58
C GLU A 832 -9.57 -4.73 38.66
N ASP A 833 -10.72 -5.16 39.17
CA ASP A 833 -11.67 -5.99 38.42
C ASP A 833 -12.66 -5.18 37.57
N LEU A 834 -13.02 -3.94 37.93
CA LEU A 834 -13.78 -3.04 37.06
C LEU A 834 -13.01 -2.68 35.78
N THR A 835 -11.69 -2.53 35.90
CA THR A 835 -10.82 -2.27 34.74
C THR A 835 -10.80 -3.47 33.77
N LYS A 836 -10.91 -4.70 34.31
CA LYS A 836 -10.99 -5.95 33.53
C LYS A 836 -12.36 -6.14 32.88
N VAL A 837 -13.45 -5.77 33.57
CA VAL A 837 -14.81 -5.76 33.01
C VAL A 837 -14.96 -4.69 31.91
N ALA A 838 -14.38 -3.51 32.09
CA ALA A 838 -14.31 -2.48 31.06
C ALA A 838 -13.51 -2.93 29.82
N GLY A 839 -12.47 -3.75 30.00
CA GLY A 839 -11.74 -4.41 28.92
C GLY A 839 -12.61 -5.41 28.14
N LEU A 840 -13.42 -6.21 28.83
CA LEU A 840 -14.40 -7.12 28.21
C LEU A 840 -15.51 -6.37 27.45
N ILE A 841 -15.97 -5.23 27.96
CA ILE A 841 -16.93 -4.35 27.28
C ILE A 841 -16.30 -3.73 26.02
N ALA A 842 -15.02 -3.37 26.06
CA ALA A 842 -14.29 -2.91 24.88
C ALA A 842 -14.17 -4.00 23.80
N ILE A 843 -13.93 -5.26 24.20
CA ILE A 843 -13.90 -6.42 23.29
C ILE A 843 -15.28 -6.67 22.63
N ILE A 844 -16.36 -6.48 23.38
CA ILE A 844 -17.74 -6.56 22.86
C ILE A 844 -18.01 -5.41 21.86
N ASN A 845 -17.52 -4.20 22.15
CA ASN A 845 -17.63 -3.04 21.25
C ASN A 845 -16.82 -3.19 19.95
N GLU A 846 -15.69 -3.91 19.98
CA GLU A 846 -14.87 -4.17 18.78
C GLU A 846 -15.46 -5.25 17.85
N ASN A 847 -16.48 -6.01 18.29
CA ASN A 847 -17.19 -7.02 17.49
C ASN A 847 -18.73 -6.90 17.62
N PRO A 848 -19.36 -5.86 17.03
CA PRO A 848 -20.79 -5.56 17.19
C PRO A 848 -21.75 -6.61 16.57
N ASP A 849 -21.24 -7.57 15.80
CA ASP A 849 -22.02 -8.70 15.26
C ASP A 849 -22.20 -9.88 16.25
N MET A 850 -21.61 -9.79 17.46
CA MET A 850 -21.85 -10.78 18.51
C MET A 850 -23.25 -10.61 19.11
N VAL A 851 -24.06 -11.67 19.06
CA VAL A 851 -25.41 -11.71 19.61
C VAL A 851 -25.39 -11.46 21.12
N VAL A 852 -25.79 -10.27 21.55
CA VAL A 852 -26.05 -9.96 22.97
C VAL A 852 -27.26 -10.79 23.42
N THR A 853 -27.07 -11.70 24.36
CA THR A 853 -28.16 -12.52 24.91
C THR A 853 -28.82 -11.82 26.10
N LYS A 854 -30.06 -12.20 26.43
CA LYS A 854 -30.79 -11.68 27.62
C LYS A 854 -30.04 -11.91 28.94
N GLU A 855 -29.14 -12.90 28.97
CA GLU A 855 -28.29 -13.25 30.10
C GLU A 855 -27.12 -12.27 30.27
N ASP A 856 -26.59 -11.73 29.17
CA ASP A 856 -25.53 -10.72 29.17
C ASP A 856 -26.04 -9.36 29.70
N LEU A 857 -27.29 -9.00 29.38
CA LEU A 857 -27.96 -7.80 29.89
C LEU A 857 -28.26 -7.88 31.41
N THR A 858 -28.47 -9.09 31.93
CA THR A 858 -28.72 -9.28 33.37
C THR A 858 -27.44 -9.02 34.18
N LYS A 859 -26.28 -9.38 33.63
CA LYS A 859 -24.95 -9.17 34.25
C LYS A 859 -24.53 -7.70 34.29
N VAL A 860 -24.87 -6.90 33.27
CA VAL A 860 -24.65 -5.45 33.30
C VAL A 860 -25.46 -4.77 34.41
N ALA A 861 -26.71 -5.21 34.62
CA ALA A 861 -27.55 -4.71 35.71
C ALA A 861 -27.02 -5.09 37.11
N GLU A 862 -26.38 -6.25 37.25
CA GLU A 862 -25.73 -6.69 38.50
C GLU A 862 -24.50 -5.84 38.82
N VAL A 863 -23.68 -5.48 37.82
CA VAL A 863 -22.54 -4.56 37.99
C VAL A 863 -23.01 -3.18 38.46
N ILE A 864 -24.11 -2.67 37.92
CA ILE A 864 -24.70 -1.39 38.33
C ILE A 864 -25.27 -1.47 39.76
N ALA A 865 -25.87 -2.60 40.15
CA ALA A 865 -26.34 -2.82 41.52
C ALA A 865 -25.19 -2.85 42.53
N ILE A 866 -24.04 -3.44 42.17
CA ILE A 866 -22.82 -3.47 42.99
C ILE A 866 -22.25 -2.05 43.20
N ILE A 867 -22.28 -1.20 42.17
CA ILE A 867 -21.92 0.23 42.27
C ILE A 867 -22.84 0.95 43.24
N ASN A 868 -24.14 0.64 43.22
CA ASN A 868 -25.16 1.28 44.06
C ASN A 868 -25.07 0.87 45.54
N GLU A 869 -24.64 -0.37 45.83
CA GLU A 869 -24.45 -0.87 47.20
C GLU A 869 -23.13 -0.40 47.83
N ASN A 870 -22.19 0.17 47.06
CA ASN A 870 -20.89 0.67 47.53
C ASN A 870 -20.64 2.14 47.11
N PRO A 871 -21.28 3.13 47.78
CA PRO A 871 -21.23 4.54 47.39
C PRO A 871 -19.85 5.23 47.54
N ASP A 872 -18.88 4.58 48.19
CA ASP A 872 -17.50 5.09 48.33
C ASP A 872 -16.57 4.66 47.19
N MET A 873 -17.09 3.92 46.20
CA MET A 873 -16.33 3.42 45.06
C MET A 873 -16.07 4.54 44.03
N VAL A 874 -14.81 4.76 43.66
CA VAL A 874 -14.42 5.81 42.71
C VAL A 874 -14.75 5.37 41.27
N VAL A 875 -15.93 5.73 40.78
CA VAL A 875 -16.31 5.57 39.37
C VAL A 875 -15.59 6.64 38.54
N THR A 876 -14.88 6.27 37.48
CA THR A 876 -14.23 7.26 36.61
C THR A 876 -15.17 7.78 35.53
N LYS A 877 -14.90 8.97 35.01
CA LYS A 877 -15.69 9.59 33.92
C LYS A 877 -15.77 8.68 32.68
N GLU A 878 -14.69 7.96 32.39
CA GLU A 878 -14.58 7.06 31.24
C GLU A 878 -15.48 5.82 31.37
N ASP A 879 -15.67 5.32 32.60
CA ASP A 879 -16.52 4.17 32.88
C ASP A 879 -18.01 4.50 32.66
N LEU A 880 -18.42 5.72 33.01
CA LEU A 880 -19.80 6.21 32.81
C LEU A 880 -20.12 6.44 31.33
N THR A 881 -19.17 6.97 30.55
CA THR A 881 -19.35 7.17 29.10
C THR A 881 -19.49 5.84 28.37
N LYS A 882 -18.71 4.82 28.75
CA LYS A 882 -18.80 3.46 28.16
C LYS A 882 -20.14 2.78 28.46
N VAL A 883 -20.69 2.96 29.67
CA VAL A 883 -22.03 2.47 30.02
C VAL A 883 -23.11 3.17 29.18
N ALA A 884 -22.99 4.49 28.96
CA ALA A 884 -23.92 5.23 28.12
C ALA A 884 -23.89 4.79 26.64
N GLU A 885 -22.71 4.46 26.12
CA GLU A 885 -22.54 3.94 24.75
C GLU A 885 -23.14 2.55 24.57
N VAL A 886 -22.99 1.66 25.54
CA VAL A 886 -23.64 0.34 25.54
C VAL A 886 -25.15 0.48 25.56
N ILE A 887 -25.70 1.40 26.36
CA ILE A 887 -27.15 1.70 26.40
C ILE A 887 -27.63 2.25 25.04
N ALA A 888 -26.85 3.12 24.38
CA ALA A 888 -27.19 3.65 23.06
C ALA A 888 -27.20 2.58 21.96
N ILE A 889 -26.24 1.66 21.96
CA ILE A 889 -26.16 0.53 21.02
C ILE A 889 -27.34 -0.43 21.22
N ILE A 890 -27.68 -0.73 22.48
CA ILE A 890 -28.83 -1.58 22.83
C ILE A 890 -30.15 -0.94 22.37
N ASN A 891 -30.31 0.38 22.51
CA ASN A 891 -31.52 1.12 22.13
C ASN A 891 -31.68 1.33 20.61
N GLY A 892 -30.59 1.28 19.84
CA GLY A 892 -30.61 1.29 18.37
C GLY A 892 -31.18 0.02 17.73
N ASN A 893 -31.49 -1.02 18.53
CA ASN A 893 -31.99 -2.33 18.07
C ASN A 893 -33.33 -2.71 18.77
N PRO A 894 -34.45 -2.02 18.47
CA PRO A 894 -35.71 -2.08 19.24
C PRO A 894 -36.45 -3.44 19.23
N GLY A 895 -35.93 -4.45 18.53
CA GLY A 895 -36.51 -5.80 18.48
C GLY A 895 -36.04 -6.79 19.54
N MET A 896 -35.06 -6.45 20.39
CA MET A 896 -34.38 -7.41 21.28
C MET A 896 -34.71 -7.30 22.78
N ILE A 897 -35.62 -6.43 23.21
CA ILE A 897 -35.78 -6.06 24.64
C ILE A 897 -37.24 -6.19 25.12
N ASP A 898 -37.45 -6.71 26.34
CA ASP A 898 -38.73 -6.65 27.04
C ASP A 898 -38.84 -5.28 27.73
N THR A 899 -39.35 -4.31 26.97
CA THR A 899 -39.06 -2.88 27.10
C THR A 899 -39.41 -2.21 28.43
N LYS A 900 -40.29 -2.79 29.26
CA LYS A 900 -40.77 -2.12 30.48
C LYS A 900 -39.81 -2.24 31.68
N GLN A 901 -39.00 -3.30 31.75
CA GLN A 901 -38.12 -3.58 32.90
C GLN A 901 -36.70 -3.04 32.71
N ASP A 902 -36.24 -2.95 31.46
CA ASP A 902 -34.91 -2.44 31.12
C ASP A 902 -34.86 -0.91 31.07
N LEU A 903 -35.97 -0.23 30.74
CA LEU A 903 -36.05 1.23 30.83
C LEU A 903 -36.08 1.77 32.27
N THR A 904 -36.62 1.01 33.23
CA THR A 904 -36.54 1.39 34.66
C THR A 904 -35.09 1.44 35.13
N LYS A 905 -34.25 0.52 34.64
CA LYS A 905 -32.81 0.50 34.91
C LYS A 905 -32.08 1.64 34.20
N VAL A 906 -32.49 2.01 32.99
CA VAL A 906 -31.96 3.21 32.30
C VAL A 906 -32.31 4.49 33.05
N ALA A 907 -33.52 4.61 33.59
CA ALA A 907 -33.93 5.74 34.43
C ALA A 907 -33.14 5.82 35.75
N GLU A 908 -32.77 4.67 36.34
CA GLU A 908 -31.87 4.58 37.50
C GLU A 908 -30.43 5.01 37.14
N VAL A 909 -29.91 4.60 35.98
CA VAL A 909 -28.58 5.02 35.48
C VAL A 909 -28.54 6.52 35.22
N ILE A 910 -29.59 7.08 34.60
CA ILE A 910 -29.72 8.53 34.38
C ILE A 910 -29.83 9.28 35.72
N ALA A 911 -30.51 8.71 36.73
CA ALA A 911 -30.57 9.28 38.07
C ALA A 911 -29.18 9.29 38.76
N ILE A 912 -28.38 8.23 38.61
CA ILE A 912 -27.01 8.13 39.13
C ILE A 912 -26.08 9.15 38.46
N ILE A 913 -26.20 9.31 37.14
CA ILE A 913 -25.47 10.35 36.39
C ILE A 913 -25.86 11.75 36.91
N ASN A 914 -27.14 11.97 37.23
CA ASN A 914 -27.66 13.22 37.78
C ASN A 914 -27.27 13.50 39.24
N GLU A 915 -26.93 12.48 40.04
CA GLU A 915 -26.41 12.68 41.40
C GLU A 915 -24.91 13.00 41.40
N ASN A 916 -24.21 12.66 40.32
CA ASN A 916 -22.77 12.89 40.13
C ASN A 916 -22.47 13.97 39.05
N LYS A 917 -23.26 15.04 39.05
CA LYS A 917 -23.26 16.15 38.05
C LYS A 917 -21.91 16.82 37.82
N ASP A 918 -21.00 16.78 38.79
CA ASP A 918 -19.69 17.42 38.69
C ASP A 918 -18.71 16.68 37.76
N MET A 919 -19.09 15.50 37.22
CA MET A 919 -18.22 14.64 36.40
C MET A 919 -18.47 14.73 34.89
N ILE A 920 -19.55 15.38 34.43
CA ILE A 920 -19.89 15.55 33.00
C ILE A 920 -19.56 16.98 32.57
N ASP A 921 -18.60 17.14 31.66
CA ASP A 921 -18.00 18.46 31.36
C ASP A 921 -17.74 18.66 29.84
N THR A 922 -18.35 17.84 28.96
CA THR A 922 -18.19 17.99 27.49
C THR A 922 -19.50 18.01 26.70
N LYS A 923 -19.48 18.72 25.56
CA LYS A 923 -20.60 18.87 24.61
C LYS A 923 -21.06 17.52 24.03
N GLU A 924 -20.14 16.58 23.86
CA GLU A 924 -20.41 15.25 23.29
C GLU A 924 -21.16 14.34 24.28
N ASP A 925 -20.78 14.39 25.57
CA ASP A 925 -21.40 13.61 26.64
C ASP A 925 -22.88 14.02 26.85
N LEU A 926 -23.17 15.32 26.78
CA LEU A 926 -24.54 15.86 26.90
C LEU A 926 -25.41 15.57 25.65
N THR A 927 -24.79 15.52 24.46
CA THR A 927 -25.49 15.19 23.21
C THR A 927 -25.96 13.73 23.23
N LYS A 928 -25.12 12.80 23.70
CA LYS A 928 -25.49 11.38 23.85
C LYS A 928 -26.63 11.18 24.85
N VAL A 929 -26.66 11.94 25.94
CA VAL A 929 -27.77 11.91 26.92
C VAL A 929 -29.05 12.52 26.32
N ALA A 930 -28.95 13.59 25.54
CA ALA A 930 -30.07 14.22 24.87
C ALA A 930 -30.69 13.31 23.78
N GLU A 931 -29.87 12.53 23.06
CA GLU A 931 -30.33 11.54 22.08
C GLU A 931 -31.16 10.41 22.75
N VAL A 932 -30.73 9.95 23.92
CA VAL A 932 -31.50 8.98 24.72
C VAL A 932 -32.85 9.56 25.16
N ILE A 933 -32.89 10.82 25.58
CA ILE A 933 -34.13 11.51 25.97
C ILE A 933 -35.07 11.72 24.77
N ALA A 934 -34.53 12.11 23.62
CA ALA A 934 -35.31 12.32 22.38
C ALA A 934 -35.97 11.02 21.91
N PHE A 935 -35.23 9.90 21.92
CA PHE A 935 -35.76 8.59 21.58
C PHE A 935 -36.89 8.12 22.52
N THR A 936 -36.78 8.46 23.81
CA THR A 936 -37.80 8.12 24.82
C THR A 936 -39.09 8.92 24.60
N ASN A 937 -38.99 10.17 24.15
CA ASN A 937 -40.14 11.02 23.80
C ASN A 937 -40.81 10.61 22.49
N GLU A 938 -40.06 10.10 21.51
CA GLU A 938 -40.59 9.60 20.23
C GLU A 938 -41.34 8.26 20.37
N ASN A 939 -41.17 7.55 21.50
CA ASN A 939 -41.81 6.26 21.77
C ASN A 939 -42.62 6.28 23.09
N PRO A 940 -43.69 7.10 23.20
CA PRO A 940 -44.39 7.37 24.46
C PRO A 940 -45.19 6.18 25.02
N ASP A 941 -45.48 5.15 24.22
CA ASP A 941 -46.20 3.94 24.65
C ASP A 941 -45.34 3.02 25.56
N ILE A 942 -44.05 3.33 25.72
CA ILE A 942 -43.08 2.50 26.42
C ILE A 942 -42.84 2.99 27.88
N VAL A 943 -43.12 4.25 28.19
CA VAL A 943 -42.93 4.83 29.53
C VAL A 943 -44.28 5.11 30.19
N ASP A 944 -44.64 4.26 31.15
CA ASP A 944 -45.95 4.29 31.79
C ASP A 944 -45.80 4.57 33.29
N THR A 945 -45.19 5.70 33.66
CA THR A 945 -45.55 6.44 34.87
C THR A 945 -45.24 7.93 34.71
N LYS A 946 -46.10 8.77 35.29
CA LYS A 946 -45.95 10.24 35.35
C LYS A 946 -44.71 10.69 36.15
N GLU A 947 -44.06 9.76 36.85
CA GLU A 947 -42.91 9.97 37.73
C GLU A 947 -41.59 9.98 36.95
N ASP A 948 -41.47 9.15 35.90
CA ASP A 948 -40.27 9.05 35.07
C ASP A 948 -40.08 10.25 34.13
N LEU A 949 -41.17 10.79 33.57
CA LEU A 949 -41.14 12.03 32.78
C LEU A 949 -40.81 13.27 33.62
N THR A 950 -41.09 13.24 34.93
CA THR A 950 -40.78 14.35 35.85
C THR A 950 -39.27 14.44 36.10
N LYS A 951 -38.57 13.30 36.17
CA LYS A 951 -37.10 13.24 36.27
C LYS A 951 -36.41 13.74 35.01
N VAL A 952 -36.95 13.45 33.83
CA VAL A 952 -36.46 13.98 32.55
C VAL A 952 -36.65 15.50 32.45
N ALA A 953 -37.76 16.04 32.98
CA ALA A 953 -38.00 17.47 33.03
C ALA A 953 -37.07 18.21 34.02
N GLU A 954 -36.68 17.60 35.13
CA GLU A 954 -35.69 18.16 36.07
C GLU A 954 -34.30 18.33 35.43
N VAL A 955 -33.91 17.44 34.51
CA VAL A 955 -32.64 17.53 33.75
C VAL A 955 -32.59 18.80 32.88
N ILE A 956 -33.71 19.16 32.24
CA ILE A 956 -33.82 20.36 31.40
C ILE A 956 -33.86 21.65 32.25
N THR A 957 -34.36 21.59 33.49
CA THR A 957 -34.50 22.76 34.36
C THR A 957 -33.16 23.22 34.94
N ILE A 958 -32.18 22.32 35.04
CA ILE A 958 -30.84 22.62 35.60
C ILE A 958 -29.95 23.35 34.60
N THR A 959 -30.16 23.17 33.29
CA THR A 959 -29.49 23.94 32.24
C THR A 959 -29.83 25.45 32.29
N ASP A 960 -30.98 25.83 32.85
CA ASP A 960 -31.37 27.25 33.03
C ASP A 960 -30.75 27.90 34.28
N GLU A 961 -30.29 27.13 35.28
CA GLU A 961 -29.78 27.67 36.56
C GLU A 961 -28.26 27.91 36.59
N ASN A 962 -27.50 27.46 35.58
CA ASN A 962 -26.06 27.73 35.44
C ASN A 962 -25.65 28.21 34.03
N PRO A 963 -26.05 29.45 33.63
CA PRO A 963 -25.83 29.96 32.28
C PRO A 963 -24.36 30.25 31.91
N THR A 964 -23.43 30.17 32.87
CA THR A 964 -22.01 30.52 32.65
C THR A 964 -21.15 29.37 32.10
N ARG A 965 -21.70 28.16 31.98
CA ARG A 965 -20.95 26.98 31.49
C ARG A 965 -21.43 26.42 30.14
N VAL A 966 -22.53 26.91 29.60
CA VAL A 966 -23.05 26.48 28.28
C VAL A 966 -23.43 27.74 27.49
N THR A 967 -22.85 27.93 26.30
CA THR A 967 -23.11 29.09 25.42
C THR A 967 -24.37 28.94 24.56
N GLU A 968 -25.09 27.82 24.70
CA GLU A 968 -26.28 27.47 23.92
C GLU A 968 -27.39 27.05 24.89
N SER A 969 -28.60 27.58 24.72
CA SER A 969 -29.78 27.22 25.53
C SER A 969 -30.64 26.18 24.79
N ILE A 970 -31.15 25.20 25.53
CA ILE A 970 -32.04 24.15 25.01
C ILE A 970 -33.48 24.61 25.24
N VAL A 971 -34.19 24.98 24.17
CA VAL A 971 -35.58 25.46 24.26
C VAL A 971 -36.53 24.31 23.91
N ALA A 972 -37.33 23.89 24.90
CA ALA A 972 -38.33 22.85 24.75
C ALA A 972 -39.74 23.46 24.57
N THR A 973 -40.38 23.15 23.45
CA THR A 973 -41.77 23.53 23.15
C THR A 973 -42.71 22.51 23.78
N LYS A 974 -43.59 22.96 24.68
CA LYS A 974 -44.56 22.11 25.38
C LYS A 974 -45.96 22.31 24.82
N ASP A 975 -46.71 21.22 24.75
CA ASP A 975 -48.14 21.26 24.47
C ASP A 975 -48.94 21.72 25.71
N PRO A 976 -50.25 21.99 25.59
CA PRO A 976 -51.08 22.43 26.72
C PRO A 976 -51.22 21.43 27.87
N SER A 977 -50.80 20.17 27.68
CA SER A 977 -50.78 19.14 28.71
C SER A 977 -49.46 19.11 29.50
N GLY A 978 -48.47 19.90 29.08
CA GLY A 978 -47.13 19.98 29.66
C GLY A 978 -46.13 19.01 29.04
N THR A 979 -46.53 18.30 27.97
CA THR A 979 -45.69 17.32 27.27
C THR A 979 -44.80 18.06 26.27
N ILE A 980 -43.49 17.79 26.29
CA ILE A 980 -42.54 18.38 25.35
C ILE A 980 -42.75 17.73 23.99
N ILE A 981 -43.03 18.55 22.98
CA ILE A 981 -43.36 18.11 21.61
C ILE A 981 -42.27 18.44 20.60
N ASP A 982 -41.35 19.36 20.92
CA ASP A 982 -40.21 19.69 20.07
C ASP A 982 -39.10 20.35 20.90
N THR A 983 -37.83 20.09 20.61
CA THR A 983 -36.67 20.63 21.36
C THR A 983 -35.62 21.17 20.39
N VAL A 984 -35.29 22.46 20.49
CA VAL A 984 -34.35 23.14 19.59
C VAL A 984 -33.17 23.69 20.40
N ILE A 985 -31.95 23.45 19.92
CA ILE A 985 -30.72 24.03 20.47
C ILE A 985 -30.49 25.37 19.77
N THR A 986 -30.44 26.46 20.52
CA THR A 986 -30.22 27.81 19.97
C THR A 986 -28.94 28.42 20.53
N GLU A 987 -28.11 28.99 19.65
CA GLU A 987 -26.98 29.83 20.04
C GLU A 987 -27.48 31.17 20.59
N GLU A 988 -27.21 31.49 21.85
CA GLU A 988 -27.39 32.85 22.36
C GLU A 988 -26.16 33.70 22.00
N HIS A 989 -26.34 34.70 21.14
CA HIS A 989 -25.34 35.76 21.03
C HIS A 989 -25.36 36.62 22.31
N PRO A 990 -24.19 36.94 22.90
CA PRO A 990 -24.14 37.76 24.11
C PRO A 990 -24.62 39.18 23.79
N VAL A 991 -25.79 39.54 24.31
CA VAL A 991 -26.26 40.93 24.35
C VAL A 991 -25.37 41.69 25.34
N GLY A 992 -24.62 42.65 24.82
CA GLY A 992 -23.65 43.44 25.57
C GLY A 992 -24.26 44.18 26.76
N ALA A 993 -23.52 44.18 27.87
CA ALA A 993 -23.79 45.05 29.00
C ALA A 993 -23.62 46.53 28.60
N HIS A 994 -24.59 47.32 29.02
CA HIS A 994 -24.69 48.77 29.00
C HIS A 994 -23.42 49.51 29.44
N GLU A 995 -23.16 50.66 28.81
CA GLU A 995 -22.99 51.90 29.56
C GLU A 995 -23.73 53.05 28.87
N GLU A 996 -24.75 53.57 29.56
CA GLU A 996 -25.42 54.84 29.26
C GLU A 996 -24.46 56.01 29.51
N ILE A 997 -24.35 56.93 28.56
CA ILE A 997 -24.21 58.35 28.87
C ILE A 997 -25.32 59.09 28.13
N LEU A 998 -26.18 59.71 28.93
CA LEU A 998 -27.21 60.68 28.57
C LEU A 998 -26.62 61.85 27.76
N ASP A 999 -27.22 62.18 26.61
CA ASP A 999 -27.81 63.52 26.44
C ASP A 999 -28.90 63.53 25.35
N ARG A 1000 -29.91 64.36 25.60
CA ARG A 1000 -31.16 64.54 24.84
C ARG A 1000 -30.95 65.42 23.61
N SER A 1001 -31.65 65.11 22.50
CA SER A 1001 -32.64 66.01 21.88
C SER A 1001 -33.13 65.52 20.51
N GLU A 1002 -34.47 65.57 20.35
CA GLU A 1002 -35.25 65.86 19.12
C GLU A 1002 -35.32 64.77 18.02
N VAL A 1003 -36.45 64.07 17.78
CA VAL A 1003 -37.82 64.43 17.35
C VAL A 1003 -38.01 64.33 15.82
N GLU A 1004 -39.18 63.79 15.44
CA GLU A 1004 -39.87 63.77 14.12
C GLU A 1004 -39.50 62.62 13.15
N ASP A 1005 -40.40 61.65 12.94
CA ASP A 1005 -41.54 61.61 11.97
C ASP A 1005 -41.03 61.13 10.59
N GLU A 1006 -41.67 60.33 9.73
CA GLU A 1006 -43.03 59.83 9.45
C GLU A 1006 -42.79 58.61 8.51
N ALA A 1007 -43.47 57.46 8.67
CA ALA A 1007 -44.69 57.04 7.98
C ALA A 1007 -44.62 56.81 6.45
N GLU A 1008 -45.17 55.64 6.08
CA GLU A 1008 -45.86 55.30 4.81
C GLU A 1008 -45.09 54.92 3.52
N LYS A 1009 -45.24 53.64 3.14
CA LYS A 1009 -46.15 53.12 2.07
C LYS A 1009 -45.51 52.29 0.94
N ASP A 1010 -46.19 51.15 0.74
CA ASP A 1010 -46.55 50.45 -0.49
C ASP A 1010 -45.47 49.96 -1.48
N GLU A 1011 -45.36 48.62 -1.49
CA GLU A 1011 -45.70 47.76 -2.64
C GLU A 1011 -45.67 48.39 -4.04
N THR A 1012 -44.70 47.98 -4.87
CA THR A 1012 -44.86 46.93 -5.90
C THR A 1012 -43.73 46.96 -6.92
N ALA A 1013 -43.26 45.74 -7.23
CA ALA A 1013 -42.63 45.25 -8.45
C ALA A 1013 -42.21 46.25 -9.55
N THR A 1014 -40.93 46.22 -9.94
CA THR A 1014 -40.46 45.64 -11.21
C THR A 1014 -38.95 45.87 -11.40
N GLY A 1015 -38.23 44.79 -11.73
CA GLY A 1015 -37.02 44.76 -12.58
C GLY A 1015 -35.80 45.57 -12.15
N ILE A 1016 -34.74 44.87 -11.72
CA ILE A 1016 -33.64 44.35 -12.58
C ILE A 1016 -32.93 43.26 -11.79
#